data_AF-A0A922MN21-F1
#
_entry.id   AF-A0A922MN21-F1
#
_cell.length_a   1.000
_cell.length_b   1.000
_cell.length_c   1.000
_cell.angle_alpha   90.00
_cell.angle_beta   90.00
_cell.angle_gamma   90.00
#
_symmetry.space_group_name_H-M   'P 1'
#
loop_
_entity.id
_entity.type
_entity.pdbx_description
1 polymer ?
#
loop_
_entity_poly.entity_id
_entity_poly.type
_entity_poly.pdbx_seq_one_letter_code
_entity_poly.pdbx_strand_id
1 'polypeptide(L)'
;MRNDPFETVKNVSHFVVTLAGLTPLFHWVFRSNINLSVFSDGERGGHGEIKSFEECTATVTKDTYAKTMHQLFISLDLYRRPVLASENEDFVANVNRKEMRRLELSWLRTRYAELVRERRVLHAQILRTRSLYAQLQHLLDSIWGSNTRPGSAQENALTKAIGLRDALAAVSARLRAAAEYAHAAVRLLDDAMPAWKLTTVGKQSTDIPIFINGKLVKVPSYFTVGQALKKENVTSPAFCYHGRLSVAGNCRMCLVEIEGWGKLQVACALGVSKNMRIRTNSEKLAKAQEGVLEFLLVDHPLDCPICDQGGECDLQDLAVRFGNDRSRFTDIHFFGKRAVENKSLSPLIRAEMNRCIHCTRCIRFASQVCGLEVLGSTGRGHDMLVGTFVDKMFLSELSGNIVDLCPVGALTDIPYRFKARPWELKRTNSIDVTDATGTNIVLNYRFDRVLRVLPREHEEINQEYVSDKGRWAIDSLEMQRLVTPMKKVGSCCCPLEWDPALKMASEIIRSVPPEQIMAIAGPHTNVETLVTCKDMLNMLGCEHVYTEREMHYSLGDLDIRAGYCFNINMKDIENADKILFVGTNPRFEAPILNMWIRHAFRNNEADIYVVGPPCDYNYHVTYVGENLHSLSKAAQSLRGAKKPLIFVGVRQLETANGGKIMRKLYELAASFKKTEYSVLNIITRDASFAGALEAGWRTGVRCALEKKCPKVVISLGADSIFYDWNPPSACKIIYVGFQGDKGAEFANLILPGCAWTESGGVYLNMEGRSQYAYPAVTPPGKARVDWKIFRALAEYCNLCLFYSDHYSLCTRMAQISPNFVNLGDFQPKLFGDLVGSLVDVQAGSTANEPFCIDMPCMKDYYCSDIFTYNSPTMVKISKSAKEFEKSDYFSVY
;
A
#
# COMPACT_ATOMS: atom_id res chain seq x y z
N MET A 1 29.79 36.18 -45.68
CA MET A 1 28.45 36.20 -46.30
C MET A 1 27.50 35.54 -45.31
N ARG A 2 26.83 36.36 -44.50
CA ARG A 2 25.86 35.91 -43.49
C ARG A 2 24.49 35.95 -44.14
N ASN A 3 23.86 34.79 -44.33
CA ASN A 3 22.44 34.73 -44.68
C ASN A 3 21.63 34.79 -43.38
N ASP A 4 20.66 35.69 -43.39
CA ASP A 4 19.86 36.15 -42.26
C ASP A 4 18.75 35.13 -41.92
N PRO A 5 18.45 34.82 -40.65
CA PRO A 5 17.44 33.82 -40.25
C PRO A 5 15.99 34.19 -40.63
N PHE A 6 15.77 35.39 -41.19
CA PHE A 6 14.45 35.88 -41.58
C PHE A 6 13.94 35.29 -42.91
N GLU A 7 14.81 34.72 -43.74
CA GLU A 7 14.40 34.18 -45.04
C GLU A 7 13.75 32.79 -44.91
N THR A 8 14.09 32.03 -43.86
CA THR A 8 13.45 30.74 -43.55
C THR A 8 12.02 30.92 -43.01
N VAL A 9 11.73 32.05 -42.35
CA VAL A 9 10.39 32.41 -41.88
C VAL A 9 9.47 32.80 -43.06
N LYS A 10 10.03 33.38 -44.13
CA LYS A 10 9.27 33.70 -45.36
C LYS A 10 8.77 32.45 -46.09
N ASN A 11 9.53 31.36 -46.10
CA ASN A 11 9.07 30.10 -46.72
C ASN A 11 8.04 29.34 -45.87
N VAL A 12 8.03 29.54 -44.55
CA VAL A 12 6.93 29.06 -43.67
C VAL A 12 5.64 29.84 -43.91
N SER A 13 5.72 31.15 -44.21
CA SER A 13 4.52 31.93 -44.55
C SER A 13 3.82 31.47 -45.84
N HIS A 14 4.57 30.90 -46.80
CA HIS A 14 4.00 30.41 -48.05
C HIS A 14 3.38 29.01 -47.96
N PHE A 15 3.78 28.20 -46.97
CA PHE A 15 3.20 26.86 -46.73
C PHE A 15 2.08 26.85 -45.69
N VAL A 16 2.03 27.87 -44.81
CA VAL A 16 0.85 28.16 -43.96
C VAL A 16 -0.33 28.65 -44.82
N VAL A 17 -0.07 29.21 -46.01
CA VAL A 17 -1.09 29.56 -47.03
C VAL A 17 -1.73 28.33 -47.69
N THR A 18 -1.19 27.12 -47.53
CA THR A 18 -1.86 25.87 -47.97
C THR A 18 -2.72 25.23 -46.87
N LEU A 19 -2.55 25.64 -45.60
CA LEU A 19 -3.49 25.37 -44.49
C LEU A 19 -4.54 26.48 -44.31
N ALA A 20 -4.44 27.54 -45.13
CA ALA A 20 -5.41 28.64 -45.28
C ALA A 20 -6.72 28.22 -45.97
N GLY A 21 -7.12 26.95 -45.85
CA GLY A 21 -8.46 26.47 -46.20
C GLY A 21 -9.55 26.94 -45.23
N LEU A 22 -9.19 27.51 -44.07
CA LEU A 22 -10.15 28.03 -43.07
C LEU A 22 -10.23 29.56 -43.00
N THR A 23 -9.33 30.27 -43.69
CA THR A 23 -9.34 31.74 -43.82
C THR A 23 -10.53 32.33 -44.58
N PRO A 24 -11.17 31.64 -45.56
CA PRO A 24 -12.39 32.16 -46.18
C PRO A 24 -13.55 32.26 -45.16
N LEU A 25 -13.57 31.37 -44.17
CA LEU A 25 -14.62 31.29 -43.15
C LEU A 25 -14.55 32.46 -42.16
N PHE A 26 -13.35 32.83 -41.72
CA PHE A 26 -13.16 33.99 -40.83
C PHE A 26 -13.43 35.33 -41.55
N HIS A 27 -13.09 35.42 -42.83
CA HIS A 27 -13.37 36.62 -43.63
C HIS A 27 -14.87 36.79 -43.95
N TRP A 28 -15.61 35.67 -44.06
CA TRP A 28 -17.06 35.67 -44.24
C TRP A 28 -17.79 36.08 -42.96
N VAL A 29 -17.41 35.51 -41.79
CA VAL A 29 -18.05 35.84 -40.50
C VAL A 29 -17.79 37.29 -40.07
N PHE A 30 -16.61 37.86 -40.37
CA PHE A 30 -16.30 39.26 -40.00
C PHE A 30 -16.83 40.31 -41.00
N ARG A 31 -17.02 39.99 -42.29
CA ARG A 31 -17.72 40.90 -43.23
C ARG A 31 -19.24 40.85 -43.10
N SER A 32 -19.77 39.74 -42.61
CA SER A 32 -21.18 39.59 -42.29
C SER A 32 -21.46 40.27 -40.95
N ASN A 33 -21.49 41.61 -40.94
CA ASN A 33 -22.42 42.30 -40.05
C ASN A 33 -23.79 41.70 -40.36
N ILE A 34 -24.25 40.75 -39.55
CA ILE A 34 -25.61 40.20 -39.65
C ILE A 34 -26.54 41.33 -39.23
N ASN A 35 -26.77 42.25 -40.17
CA ASN A 35 -27.93 43.10 -40.20
C ASN A 35 -29.12 42.17 -40.42
N LEU A 36 -30.04 42.18 -39.47
CA LEU A 36 -31.33 41.49 -39.51
C LEU A 36 -32.27 42.01 -40.63
N SER A 37 -31.75 42.72 -41.63
CA SER A 37 -32.53 43.31 -42.73
C SER A 37 -32.72 42.35 -43.92
N VAL A 38 -32.15 41.14 -43.89
CA VAL A 38 -32.27 40.16 -44.99
C VAL A 38 -33.31 39.10 -44.60
N PHE A 39 -34.57 39.51 -44.50
CA PHE A 39 -35.72 38.59 -44.40
C PHE A 39 -36.70 38.72 -45.57
N SER A 40 -36.36 39.49 -46.60
CA SER A 40 -37.09 39.55 -47.87
C SER A 40 -36.12 39.17 -48.99
N ASP A 41 -36.08 37.88 -49.33
CA ASP A 41 -36.08 37.41 -50.72
C ASP A 41 -35.72 35.92 -50.82
N GLY A 42 -36.53 35.19 -51.59
CA GLY A 42 -36.05 34.15 -52.49
C GLY A 42 -35.55 32.84 -51.89
N GLU A 43 -36.39 31.82 -52.00
CA GLU A 43 -36.09 30.40 -51.82
C GLU A 43 -34.78 29.95 -52.50
N ARG A 44 -34.00 29.08 -51.80
CA ARG A 44 -33.03 28.03 -52.27
C ARG A 44 -31.59 28.03 -51.73
N GLY A 45 -31.17 28.93 -50.84
CA GLY A 45 -29.76 28.95 -50.35
C GLY A 45 -29.41 28.08 -49.12
N GLY A 46 -30.27 27.99 -48.11
CA GLY A 46 -29.82 27.62 -46.75
C GLY A 46 -29.58 26.14 -46.43
N HIS A 47 -30.12 25.17 -47.19
CA HIS A 47 -29.93 23.75 -46.90
C HIS A 47 -28.57 23.20 -47.37
N GLY A 48 -27.97 23.83 -48.40
CA GLY A 48 -26.63 23.46 -48.87
C GLY A 48 -25.52 23.90 -47.92
N GLU A 49 -25.68 25.06 -47.27
CA GLU A 49 -24.69 25.61 -46.34
C GLU A 49 -24.65 24.88 -45.00
N ILE A 50 -25.81 24.40 -44.50
CA ILE A 50 -25.85 23.58 -43.28
C ILE A 50 -25.26 22.19 -43.53
N LYS A 51 -25.53 21.58 -44.70
CA LYS A 51 -24.90 20.30 -45.08
C LYS A 51 -23.39 20.44 -45.32
N SER A 52 -22.93 21.50 -45.96
CA SER A 52 -21.49 21.73 -46.14
C SER A 52 -20.79 22.01 -44.80
N PHE A 53 -21.48 22.66 -43.84
CA PHE A 53 -20.99 22.87 -42.48
C PHE A 53 -20.95 21.58 -41.64
N GLU A 54 -21.94 20.70 -41.77
CA GLU A 54 -21.96 19.36 -41.15
C GLU A 54 -20.89 18.43 -41.76
N GLU A 55 -20.72 18.42 -43.08
CA GLU A 55 -19.71 17.62 -43.78
C GLU A 55 -18.28 18.09 -43.47
N CYS A 56 -18.04 19.40 -43.38
CA CYS A 56 -16.72 19.95 -42.99
C CYS A 56 -16.36 19.67 -41.52
N THR A 57 -17.34 19.37 -40.66
CA THR A 57 -17.13 19.18 -39.21
C THR A 57 -17.27 17.71 -38.75
N ALA A 58 -17.60 16.79 -39.66
CA ALA A 58 -17.80 15.36 -39.36
C ALA A 58 -16.49 14.53 -39.34
N THR A 59 -15.40 15.01 -39.96
CA THR A 59 -14.18 14.22 -40.22
C THR A 59 -13.04 14.41 -39.21
N VAL A 60 -13.33 14.79 -37.96
CA VAL A 60 -12.31 14.90 -36.92
C VAL A 60 -12.66 14.01 -35.73
N THR A 61 -12.18 12.76 -35.77
CA THR A 61 -12.15 11.87 -34.61
C THR A 61 -10.86 12.12 -33.81
N LYS A 62 -10.87 11.80 -32.51
CA LYS A 62 -9.69 11.95 -31.61
C LYS A 62 -8.41 11.34 -32.21
N ASP A 63 -8.55 10.22 -32.91
CA ASP A 63 -7.44 9.49 -33.52
C ASP A 63 -6.87 10.15 -34.78
N THR A 64 -7.69 10.85 -35.58
CA THR A 64 -7.20 11.55 -36.77
C THR A 64 -6.41 12.79 -36.38
N TYR A 65 -6.78 13.49 -35.31
CA TYR A 65 -6.07 14.66 -34.79
C TYR A 65 -4.71 14.30 -34.17
N ALA A 66 -4.63 13.19 -33.43
CA ALA A 66 -3.37 12.68 -32.87
C ALA A 66 -2.41 12.20 -33.97
N LYS A 67 -2.92 11.52 -35.01
CA LYS A 67 -2.13 11.10 -36.17
C LYS A 67 -1.60 12.28 -36.99
N THR A 68 -2.38 13.36 -37.15
CA THR A 68 -1.93 14.56 -37.88
C THR A 68 -0.83 15.30 -37.11
N MET A 69 -0.92 15.43 -35.79
CA MET A 69 0.14 16.02 -34.97
C MET A 69 1.43 15.20 -35.00
N HIS A 70 1.32 13.86 -34.91
CA HIS A 70 2.48 12.97 -35.03
C HIS A 70 3.14 13.06 -36.42
N GLN A 71 2.35 13.12 -37.49
CA GLN A 71 2.86 13.33 -38.85
C GLN A 71 3.46 14.73 -39.05
N LEU A 72 2.93 15.76 -38.40
CA LEU A 72 3.49 17.13 -38.39
C LEU A 72 4.87 17.18 -37.72
N PHE A 73 5.05 16.44 -36.63
CA PHE A 73 6.36 16.35 -35.96
C PHE A 73 7.40 15.54 -36.75
N ILE A 74 6.94 14.56 -37.54
CA ILE A 74 7.80 13.79 -38.45
C ILE A 74 8.16 14.63 -39.69
N SER A 75 7.21 15.38 -40.27
CA SER A 75 7.43 16.17 -41.49
C SER A 75 8.23 17.46 -41.26
N LEU A 76 8.28 17.97 -40.01
CA LEU A 76 9.15 19.07 -39.60
C LEU A 76 10.62 18.66 -39.42
N ASP A 77 11.00 17.42 -39.71
CA ASP A 77 12.39 16.92 -39.71
C ASP A 77 13.16 17.15 -38.38
N LEU A 78 12.42 17.32 -37.27
CA LEU A 78 12.95 17.69 -35.95
C LEU A 78 13.62 16.52 -35.19
N TYR A 79 13.56 15.29 -35.71
CA TYR A 79 14.16 14.11 -35.09
C TYR A 79 15.48 13.65 -35.75
N ARG A 80 15.91 14.27 -36.85
CA ARG A 80 17.14 13.87 -37.56
C ARG A 80 18.16 15.00 -37.67
N ARG A 81 18.93 15.22 -36.59
CA ARG A 81 20.38 15.53 -36.69
C ARG A 81 21.16 15.00 -35.49
N PRO A 82 21.84 13.84 -35.62
CA PRO A 82 22.88 13.39 -34.71
C PRO A 82 24.25 13.54 -35.38
N VAL A 83 24.76 14.76 -35.58
CA VAL A 83 26.13 14.94 -36.10
C VAL A 83 26.73 16.23 -35.54
N LEU A 84 27.79 16.08 -34.73
CA LEU A 84 28.68 17.10 -34.13
C LEU A 84 28.28 17.68 -32.75
N ALA A 85 28.68 17.00 -31.65
CA ALA A 85 29.14 17.65 -30.40
C ALA A 85 29.60 16.58 -29.38
N SER A 86 30.90 16.30 -29.36
CA SER A 86 31.50 15.16 -28.62
C SER A 86 31.85 15.41 -27.15
N GLU A 87 31.42 16.50 -26.49
CA GLU A 87 31.90 16.77 -25.11
C GLU A 87 30.88 17.31 -24.08
N ASN A 88 29.57 17.43 -24.38
CA ASN A 88 28.56 17.79 -23.35
C ASN A 88 27.12 17.41 -23.80
N GLU A 89 26.81 16.13 -23.89
CA GLU A 89 25.51 15.65 -24.42
C GLU A 89 24.32 15.94 -23.50
N ASP A 90 24.46 15.75 -22.18
CA ASP A 90 23.33 15.88 -21.25
C ASP A 90 22.89 17.32 -20.99
N PHE A 91 23.84 18.26 -20.99
CA PHE A 91 23.53 19.66 -20.68
C PHE A 91 22.80 20.35 -21.84
N VAL A 92 23.28 20.17 -23.07
CA VAL A 92 22.69 20.79 -24.26
C VAL A 92 21.35 20.14 -24.62
N ALA A 93 21.22 18.81 -24.46
CA ALA A 93 19.95 18.11 -24.66
C ALA A 93 18.89 18.51 -23.61
N ASN A 94 19.27 18.70 -22.34
CA ASN A 94 18.35 19.13 -21.29
C ASN A 94 17.97 20.61 -21.41
N VAL A 95 18.89 21.49 -21.81
CA VAL A 95 18.60 22.91 -22.07
C VAL A 95 17.63 23.06 -23.24
N ASN A 96 17.84 22.30 -24.33
CA ASN A 96 16.92 22.33 -25.48
C ASN A 96 15.54 21.74 -25.16
N ARG A 97 15.45 20.65 -24.36
CA ARG A 97 14.15 20.09 -23.92
C ARG A 97 13.40 21.01 -22.96
N LYS A 98 14.11 21.67 -22.06
CA LYS A 98 13.56 22.64 -21.10
C LYS A 98 12.93 23.82 -21.82
N GLU A 99 13.65 24.39 -22.79
CA GLU A 99 13.16 25.56 -23.50
C GLU A 99 12.04 25.21 -24.49
N MET A 100 12.11 24.03 -25.13
CA MET A 100 11.02 23.50 -25.96
C MET A 100 9.72 23.29 -25.14
N ARG A 101 9.79 22.68 -23.96
CA ARG A 101 8.61 22.48 -23.09
C ARG A 101 8.07 23.79 -22.51
N ARG A 102 8.94 24.77 -22.26
CA ARG A 102 8.52 26.12 -21.85
C ARG A 102 7.72 26.81 -22.96
N LEU A 103 8.18 26.70 -24.21
CA LEU A 103 7.47 27.23 -25.38
C LEU A 103 6.14 26.49 -25.59
N GLU A 104 6.11 25.17 -25.39
CA GLU A 104 4.91 24.33 -25.46
C GLU A 104 3.87 24.72 -24.41
N LEU A 105 4.27 24.88 -23.14
CA LEU A 105 3.42 25.38 -22.04
C LEU A 105 2.89 26.79 -22.33
N SER A 106 3.75 27.68 -22.84
CA SER A 106 3.36 29.03 -23.22
C SER A 106 2.30 29.01 -24.33
N TRP A 107 2.50 28.19 -25.37
CA TRP A 107 1.56 28.06 -26.47
C TRP A 107 0.21 27.47 -26.03
N LEU A 108 0.24 26.40 -25.23
CA LEU A 108 -0.98 25.77 -24.69
C LEU A 108 -1.81 26.72 -23.81
N ARG A 109 -1.15 27.54 -22.98
CA ARG A 109 -1.82 28.56 -22.16
C ARG A 109 -2.48 29.64 -23.01
N THR A 110 -1.78 30.13 -24.03
CA THR A 110 -2.35 31.10 -24.99
C THR A 110 -3.55 30.49 -25.72
N ARG A 111 -3.41 29.24 -26.20
CA ARG A 111 -4.49 28.56 -26.93
C ARG A 111 -5.71 28.28 -26.07
N TYR A 112 -5.52 27.90 -24.80
CA TYR A 112 -6.60 27.75 -23.84
C TYR A 112 -7.37 29.07 -23.64
N ALA A 113 -6.65 30.19 -23.47
CA ALA A 113 -7.27 31.50 -23.29
C ALA A 113 -8.09 31.94 -24.51
N GLU A 114 -7.58 31.69 -25.72
CA GLU A 114 -8.30 31.94 -26.98
C GLU A 114 -9.59 31.12 -27.08
N LEU A 115 -9.52 29.81 -26.85
CA LEU A 115 -10.68 28.91 -26.90
C LEU A 115 -11.76 29.31 -25.88
N VAL A 116 -11.37 29.74 -24.68
CA VAL A 116 -12.31 30.25 -23.67
C VAL A 116 -12.96 31.55 -24.13
N ARG A 117 -12.22 32.45 -24.78
CA ARG A 117 -12.74 33.72 -25.32
C ARG A 117 -13.73 33.45 -26.46
N GLU A 118 -13.36 32.61 -27.42
CA GLU A 118 -14.22 32.19 -28.55
C GLU A 118 -15.52 31.56 -28.05
N ARG A 119 -15.43 30.66 -27.05
CA ARG A 119 -16.61 30.04 -26.41
C ARG A 119 -17.54 31.09 -25.79
N ARG A 120 -17.00 32.11 -25.11
CA ARG A 120 -17.82 33.17 -24.48
C ARG A 120 -18.57 33.99 -25.53
N VAL A 121 -17.90 34.34 -26.63
CA VAL A 121 -18.53 35.09 -27.74
C VAL A 121 -19.66 34.28 -28.38
N LEU A 122 -19.42 33.00 -28.68
CA LEU A 122 -20.44 32.09 -29.20
C LEU A 122 -21.62 31.92 -28.24
N HIS A 123 -21.35 31.80 -26.94
CA HIS A 123 -22.40 31.68 -25.93
C HIS A 123 -23.26 32.95 -25.84
N ALA A 124 -22.64 34.13 -25.92
CA ALA A 124 -23.35 35.41 -25.98
C ALA A 124 -24.23 35.52 -27.25
N GLN A 125 -23.74 35.04 -28.40
CA GLN A 125 -24.53 34.96 -29.62
C GLN A 125 -25.73 34.03 -29.45
N ILE A 126 -25.55 32.82 -28.89
CA ILE A 126 -26.65 31.87 -28.62
C ILE A 126 -27.74 32.51 -27.74
N LEU A 127 -27.35 33.25 -26.69
CA LEU A 127 -28.31 33.96 -25.83
C LEU A 127 -29.07 35.05 -26.59
N ARG A 128 -28.38 35.79 -27.47
CA ARG A 128 -29.01 36.81 -28.33
C ARG A 128 -29.99 36.17 -29.31
N THR A 129 -29.64 35.05 -29.93
CA THR A 129 -30.53 34.30 -30.83
C THR A 129 -31.76 33.75 -30.09
N ARG A 130 -31.59 33.27 -28.85
CA ARG A 130 -32.71 32.86 -27.98
C ARG A 130 -33.66 34.02 -27.65
N SER A 131 -33.12 35.20 -27.35
CA SER A 131 -33.93 36.39 -27.09
C SER A 131 -34.72 36.83 -28.31
N LEU A 132 -34.10 36.84 -29.50
CA LEU A 132 -34.77 37.18 -30.75
C LEU A 132 -35.85 36.16 -31.11
N TYR A 133 -35.60 34.87 -30.87
CA TYR A 133 -36.60 33.81 -31.00
C TYR A 133 -37.81 34.05 -30.08
N ALA A 134 -37.58 34.34 -28.80
CA ALA A 134 -38.66 34.57 -27.85
C ALA A 134 -39.53 35.78 -28.24
N GLN A 135 -38.90 36.84 -28.76
CA GLN A 135 -39.61 38.02 -29.29
C GLN A 135 -40.40 37.70 -30.55
N LEU A 136 -39.82 36.91 -31.47
CA LEU A 136 -40.50 36.49 -32.69
C LEU A 136 -41.69 35.57 -32.37
N GLN A 137 -41.51 34.59 -31.49
CA GLN A 137 -42.58 33.70 -31.01
C GLN A 137 -43.73 34.50 -30.39
N HIS A 138 -43.42 35.50 -29.55
CA HIS A 138 -44.44 36.36 -28.95
C HIS A 138 -45.16 37.25 -29.98
N LEU A 139 -44.45 37.77 -30.98
CA LEU A 139 -45.06 38.52 -32.10
C LEU A 139 -46.01 37.65 -32.90
N LEU A 140 -45.55 36.45 -33.23
CA LEU A 140 -46.29 35.42 -33.94
C LEU A 140 -47.56 35.03 -33.16
N ASP A 141 -47.45 34.73 -31.87
CA ASP A 141 -48.59 34.45 -30.99
C ASP A 141 -49.57 35.64 -30.91
N SER A 142 -49.08 36.88 -30.94
CA SER A 142 -49.94 38.09 -30.92
C SER A 142 -50.70 38.33 -32.24
N ILE A 143 -50.13 37.89 -33.37
CA ILE A 143 -50.72 38.07 -34.69
C ILE A 143 -51.80 37.00 -34.95
N TRP A 144 -51.74 35.85 -34.27
CA TRP A 144 -52.54 34.66 -34.61
C TRP A 144 -53.71 34.34 -33.67
N GLY A 145 -54.22 35.34 -32.95
CA GLY A 145 -55.50 35.24 -32.23
C GLY A 145 -56.75 35.04 -33.12
N SER A 146 -56.63 35.02 -34.46
CA SER A 146 -57.76 34.85 -35.39
C SER A 146 -57.45 33.92 -36.59
N ASN A 147 -57.74 32.64 -36.43
CA ASN A 147 -58.32 31.65 -37.37
C ASN A 147 -58.03 31.61 -38.89
N THR A 148 -56.84 31.99 -39.40
CA THR A 148 -56.37 31.49 -40.71
C THR A 148 -54.86 31.26 -40.73
N ARG A 149 -54.41 30.04 -41.09
CA ARG A 149 -52.99 29.68 -41.28
C ARG A 149 -52.53 29.99 -42.71
N PRO A 150 -51.45 30.77 -42.93
CA PRO A 150 -50.71 30.76 -44.18
C PRO A 150 -49.40 29.96 -44.08
N GLY A 151 -48.98 29.38 -45.20
CA GLY A 151 -47.88 28.44 -45.28
C GLY A 151 -46.45 28.99 -45.21
N SER A 152 -45.59 28.08 -44.78
CA SER A 152 -44.16 27.86 -45.07
C SER A 152 -43.10 28.92 -44.75
N ALA A 153 -43.24 30.22 -45.00
CA ALA A 153 -42.05 31.10 -44.98
C ALA A 153 -41.50 31.43 -43.57
N GLN A 154 -42.36 31.88 -42.65
CA GLN A 154 -41.96 32.31 -41.30
C GLN A 154 -41.73 31.13 -40.35
N GLU A 155 -42.52 30.05 -40.47
CA GLU A 155 -42.25 28.78 -39.78
C GLU A 155 -40.93 28.14 -40.26
N ASN A 156 -40.61 28.20 -41.56
CA ASN A 156 -39.30 27.74 -42.04
C ASN A 156 -38.15 28.62 -41.53
N ALA A 157 -38.35 29.94 -41.42
CA ALA A 157 -37.36 30.83 -40.82
C ALA A 157 -37.12 30.51 -39.33
N LEU A 158 -38.19 30.23 -38.58
CA LEU A 158 -38.13 29.78 -37.18
C LEU A 158 -37.38 28.45 -37.06
N THR A 159 -37.70 27.49 -37.93
CA THR A 159 -37.09 26.15 -37.93
C THR A 159 -35.60 26.22 -38.31
N LYS A 160 -35.23 27.07 -39.28
CA LYS A 160 -33.82 27.36 -39.62
C LYS A 160 -33.07 28.05 -38.49
N ALA A 161 -33.69 28.98 -37.79
CA ALA A 161 -33.09 29.63 -36.62
C ALA A 161 -32.88 28.65 -35.46
N ILE A 162 -33.80 27.71 -35.24
CA ILE A 162 -33.64 26.61 -34.27
C ILE A 162 -32.47 25.70 -34.68
N GLY A 163 -32.40 25.30 -35.95
CA GLY A 163 -31.27 24.51 -36.48
C GLY A 163 -29.92 25.21 -36.31
N LEU A 164 -29.85 26.52 -36.62
CA LEU A 164 -28.63 27.31 -36.43
C LEU A 164 -28.24 27.43 -34.96
N ARG A 165 -29.20 27.63 -34.05
CA ARG A 165 -28.97 27.65 -32.60
C ARG A 165 -28.38 26.33 -32.12
N ASP A 166 -28.93 25.21 -32.58
CA ASP A 166 -28.52 23.88 -32.14
C ASP A 166 -27.14 23.51 -32.72
N ALA A 167 -26.85 23.91 -33.96
CA ALA A 167 -25.52 23.82 -34.55
C ALA A 167 -24.48 24.66 -33.78
N LEU A 168 -24.80 25.91 -33.43
CA LEU A 168 -23.94 26.77 -32.61
C LEU A 168 -23.72 26.20 -31.20
N ALA A 169 -24.75 25.59 -30.61
CA ALA A 169 -24.64 24.92 -29.32
C ALA A 169 -23.73 23.68 -29.38
N ALA A 170 -23.79 22.89 -30.44
CA ALA A 170 -22.91 21.75 -30.67
C ALA A 170 -21.44 22.19 -30.83
N VAL A 171 -21.17 23.28 -31.58
CA VAL A 171 -19.83 23.88 -31.70
C VAL A 171 -19.33 24.40 -30.35
N SER A 172 -20.19 25.06 -29.58
CA SER A 172 -19.86 25.55 -28.23
C SER A 172 -19.48 24.39 -27.28
N ALA A 173 -20.17 23.25 -27.37
CA ALA A 173 -19.86 22.05 -26.58
C ALA A 173 -18.50 21.44 -26.97
N ARG A 174 -18.18 21.36 -28.27
CA ARG A 174 -16.87 20.87 -28.75
C ARG A 174 -15.73 21.79 -28.33
N LEU A 175 -15.90 23.11 -28.40
CA LEU A 175 -14.92 24.08 -27.90
C LEU A 175 -14.71 23.99 -26.38
N ARG A 176 -15.76 23.66 -25.62
CA ARG A 176 -15.63 23.39 -24.17
C ARG A 176 -14.76 22.16 -23.93
N ALA A 177 -15.02 21.05 -24.62
CA ALA A 177 -14.21 19.82 -24.50
C ALA A 177 -12.74 20.05 -24.89
N ALA A 178 -12.48 20.83 -25.95
CA ALA A 178 -11.13 21.20 -26.36
C ALA A 178 -10.41 22.08 -25.32
N ALA A 179 -11.11 23.03 -24.71
CA ALA A 179 -10.57 23.86 -23.64
C ALA A 179 -10.28 23.04 -22.37
N GLU A 180 -11.15 22.09 -22.00
CA GLU A 180 -10.93 21.18 -20.87
C GLU A 180 -9.73 20.27 -21.10
N TYR A 181 -9.56 19.75 -22.33
CA TYR A 181 -8.37 18.98 -22.70
C TYR A 181 -7.08 19.80 -22.61
N ALA A 182 -7.07 21.02 -23.15
CA ALA A 182 -5.92 21.92 -23.06
C ALA A 182 -5.58 22.26 -21.60
N HIS A 183 -6.59 22.46 -20.75
CA HIS A 183 -6.39 22.69 -19.32
C HIS A 183 -5.84 21.46 -18.58
N ALA A 184 -6.33 20.26 -18.91
CA ALA A 184 -5.79 19.01 -18.38
C ALA A 184 -4.34 18.78 -18.80
N ALA A 185 -3.99 19.05 -20.05
CA ALA A 185 -2.62 18.98 -20.56
C ALA A 185 -1.70 19.99 -19.87
N VAL A 186 -2.17 21.23 -19.65
CA VAL A 186 -1.41 22.25 -18.88
C VAL A 186 -1.18 21.79 -17.45
N ARG A 187 -2.20 21.22 -16.78
CA ARG A 187 -2.02 20.64 -15.43
C ARG A 187 -1.00 19.52 -15.40
N LEU A 188 -1.09 18.54 -16.31
CA LEU A 188 -0.14 17.43 -16.38
C LEU A 188 1.30 17.91 -16.62
N LEU A 189 1.49 18.93 -17.47
CA LEU A 189 2.81 19.54 -17.71
C LEU A 189 3.29 20.38 -16.52
N ASP A 190 2.39 21.11 -15.84
CA ASP A 190 2.70 21.87 -14.63
C ASP A 190 3.00 20.92 -13.44
N ASP A 191 2.37 19.75 -13.34
CA ASP A 191 2.63 18.73 -12.32
C ASP A 191 3.94 17.96 -12.59
N ALA A 192 4.32 17.81 -13.87
CA ALA A 192 5.65 17.31 -14.26
C ALA A 192 6.78 18.33 -13.97
N MET A 193 6.45 19.62 -13.82
CA MET A 193 7.41 20.70 -13.58
C MET A 193 7.87 20.90 -12.11
N PRO A 194 7.30 20.24 -11.09
CA PRO A 194 8.01 20.01 -9.84
C PRO A 194 8.93 18.79 -9.88
N ALA A 195 8.52 17.73 -10.58
CA ALA A 195 9.25 16.46 -10.65
C ALA A 195 10.66 16.60 -11.26
N TRP A 196 10.83 17.42 -12.31
CA TRP A 196 12.14 17.69 -12.90
C TRP A 196 13.08 18.58 -12.04
N LYS A 197 12.57 19.27 -11.02
CA LYS A 197 13.44 19.94 -10.03
C LYS A 197 13.97 18.94 -9.00
N LEU A 198 13.42 17.73 -8.94
CA LEU A 198 13.79 16.67 -8.01
C LEU A 198 14.66 15.57 -8.65
N THR A 199 14.91 15.59 -9.95
CA THR A 199 15.88 14.69 -10.59
C THR A 199 17.32 15.22 -10.47
N THR A 200 17.78 15.36 -9.23
CA THR A 200 19.22 15.30 -8.89
C THR A 200 19.44 14.52 -7.59
N VAL A 201 18.89 13.32 -7.47
CA VAL A 201 19.24 12.42 -6.35
C VAL A 201 20.24 11.38 -6.85
N GLY A 202 21.50 11.81 -6.82
CA GLY A 202 22.67 11.00 -7.14
C GLY A 202 23.99 11.74 -6.90
N LYS A 203 23.99 12.80 -6.09
CA LYS A 203 25.22 13.47 -5.66
C LYS A 203 25.52 13.10 -4.23
N GLN A 204 26.69 12.52 -4.01
CA GLN A 204 27.34 12.38 -2.70
C GLN A 204 27.11 13.67 -1.91
N SER A 205 26.33 13.58 -0.83
CA SER A 205 26.00 14.74 -0.01
C SER A 205 27.27 15.23 0.66
N THR A 206 27.70 16.43 0.33
CA THR A 206 28.75 17.09 1.09
C THR A 206 28.14 17.56 2.41
N ASP A 207 28.72 17.10 3.52
CA ASP A 207 28.36 17.59 4.84
C ASP A 207 28.67 19.08 4.92
N ILE A 208 27.64 19.88 5.22
CA ILE A 208 27.75 21.33 5.35
C ILE A 208 27.81 21.72 6.84
N PRO A 209 28.67 22.71 7.19
CA PRO A 209 28.70 23.25 8.54
C PRO A 209 27.47 24.12 8.80
N ILE A 210 26.79 23.87 9.92
CA ILE A 210 25.72 24.69 10.48
C ILE A 210 26.02 24.99 11.96
N PHE A 211 25.36 25.99 12.54
CA PHE A 211 25.46 26.30 13.96
C PHE A 211 24.11 26.08 14.63
N ILE A 212 24.06 25.24 15.66
CA ILE A 212 22.86 25.02 16.48
C ILE A 212 23.18 25.51 17.89
N ASN A 213 22.47 26.55 18.35
CA ASN A 213 22.72 27.20 19.65
C ASN A 213 24.20 27.60 19.86
N GLY A 214 24.86 28.05 18.79
CA GLY A 214 26.28 28.43 18.80
C GLY A 214 27.26 27.26 18.59
N LYS A 215 26.82 26.00 18.69
CA LYS A 215 27.64 24.81 18.44
C LYS A 215 27.76 24.54 16.94
N LEU A 216 28.99 24.42 16.44
CA LEU A 216 29.26 24.03 15.04
C LEU A 216 28.99 22.53 14.85
N VAL A 217 28.18 22.19 13.85
CA VAL A 217 27.75 20.83 13.54
C VAL A 217 27.84 20.59 12.03
N LYS A 218 28.19 19.37 11.62
CA LYS A 218 28.20 18.95 10.22
C LYS A 218 27.00 18.05 9.91
N VAL A 219 26.17 18.49 8.97
CA VAL A 219 24.98 17.75 8.54
C VAL A 219 24.93 17.62 7.02
N PRO A 220 24.29 16.57 6.48
CA PRO A 220 24.10 16.45 5.05
C PRO A 220 23.29 17.63 4.49
N SER A 221 23.65 18.11 3.30
CA SER A 221 23.01 19.28 2.67
C SER A 221 21.53 19.12 2.35
N TYR A 222 21.03 17.88 2.24
CA TYR A 222 19.62 17.59 1.97
C TYR A 222 18.74 17.55 3.23
N PHE A 223 19.32 17.68 4.43
CA PHE A 223 18.55 17.65 5.67
C PHE A 223 17.64 18.88 5.79
N THR A 224 16.49 18.70 6.43
CA THR A 224 15.73 19.82 6.99
C THR A 224 16.34 20.26 8.32
N VAL A 225 16.05 21.49 8.75
CA VAL A 225 16.46 21.98 10.08
C VAL A 225 15.94 21.03 11.17
N GLY A 226 14.70 20.53 11.06
CA GLY A 226 14.15 19.55 12.00
C GLY A 226 14.95 18.24 12.07
N GLN A 227 15.38 17.71 10.93
CA GLN A 227 16.23 16.50 10.88
C GLN A 227 17.62 16.77 11.45
N ALA A 228 18.20 17.94 11.17
CA ALA A 228 19.48 18.36 11.75
C ALA A 228 19.40 18.48 13.28
N LEU A 229 18.32 19.04 13.81
CA LEU A 229 18.06 19.12 15.25
C LEU A 229 17.91 17.72 15.86
N LYS A 230 17.18 16.81 15.20
CA LYS A 230 17.03 15.41 15.64
C LYS A 230 18.38 14.69 15.68
N LYS A 231 19.25 14.87 14.68
CA LYS A 231 20.60 14.28 14.63
C LYS A 231 21.47 14.74 15.81
N GLU A 232 21.33 15.98 16.26
CA GLU A 232 22.05 16.53 17.42
C GLU A 232 21.33 16.34 18.75
N ASN A 233 20.27 15.52 18.78
CA ASN A 233 19.43 15.28 19.97
C ASN A 233 18.84 16.56 20.60
N VAL A 234 18.59 17.59 19.78
CA VAL A 234 17.90 18.82 20.21
C VAL A 234 16.40 18.64 19.99
N THR A 235 15.63 18.71 21.07
CA THR A 235 14.17 18.53 21.03
C THR A 235 13.48 19.65 20.25
N SER A 236 12.81 19.30 19.14
CA SER A 236 11.97 20.19 18.36
C SER A 236 10.51 19.71 18.46
N PRO A 237 9.59 20.48 19.09
CA PRO A 237 8.22 20.03 19.28
C PRO A 237 7.45 20.08 17.96
N ALA A 238 6.71 19.01 17.62
CA ALA A 238 5.96 18.96 16.36
C ALA A 238 4.74 18.03 16.44
N PHE A 239 3.59 18.50 15.94
CA PHE A 239 2.35 17.71 15.84
C PHE A 239 2.08 17.14 14.45
N CYS A 240 2.42 17.87 13.39
CA CYS A 240 2.13 17.40 12.02
C CYS A 240 3.32 16.67 11.40
N TYR A 241 4.54 17.01 11.81
CA TYR A 241 5.73 16.37 11.26
C TYR A 241 5.77 14.90 11.71
N HIS A 242 6.17 14.03 10.79
CA HIS A 242 6.35 12.61 11.02
C HIS A 242 7.49 12.15 10.11
N GLY A 243 8.39 11.29 10.58
CA GLY A 243 9.59 10.91 9.83
C GLY A 243 9.29 10.21 8.50
N ARG A 244 8.16 9.49 8.44
CA ARG A 244 7.75 8.65 7.31
C ARG A 244 6.68 9.25 6.39
N LEU A 245 6.17 10.44 6.70
CA LEU A 245 5.13 11.10 5.91
C LEU A 245 5.66 12.38 5.26
N SER A 246 5.01 12.85 4.20
CA SER A 246 5.38 14.12 3.57
C SER A 246 5.30 15.30 4.55
N VAL A 247 6.12 16.32 4.35
CA VAL A 247 6.10 17.51 5.22
C VAL A 247 4.84 18.35 4.95
N ALA A 248 4.11 18.73 6.00
CA ALA A 248 2.90 19.56 5.91
C ALA A 248 3.10 21.00 6.41
N GLY A 249 3.60 21.19 7.64
CA GLY A 249 3.85 22.52 8.21
C GLY A 249 2.59 23.30 8.64
N ASN A 250 1.45 22.63 8.85
CA ASN A 250 0.19 23.24 9.29
C ASN A 250 0.14 23.56 10.80
N CYS A 251 0.76 22.74 11.67
CA CYS A 251 0.67 22.95 13.13
C CYS A 251 1.53 24.10 13.69
N ARG A 252 2.57 24.54 12.98
CA ARG A 252 3.49 25.60 13.40
C ARG A 252 4.16 25.42 14.79
N MET A 253 4.16 24.23 15.38
CA MET A 253 4.81 24.00 16.68
C MET A 253 6.35 23.96 16.59
N CYS A 254 6.89 23.47 15.47
CA CYS A 254 8.33 23.33 15.26
C CYS A 254 9.03 24.63 14.79
N LEU A 255 8.57 25.78 15.29
CA LEU A 255 9.20 27.05 14.97
C LEU A 255 10.64 27.07 15.50
N VAL A 256 11.52 27.76 14.79
CA VAL A 256 12.91 28.02 15.16
C VAL A 256 13.31 29.43 14.76
N GLU A 257 14.25 30.01 15.49
CA GLU A 257 14.82 31.31 15.14
C GLU A 257 16.11 31.11 14.34
N ILE A 258 16.26 31.90 13.27
CA ILE A 258 17.47 31.91 12.44
C ILE A 258 18.09 33.29 12.53
N GLU A 259 19.38 33.35 12.81
CA GLU A 259 20.09 34.60 12.95
C GLU A 259 20.05 35.41 11.65
N GLY A 260 19.70 36.70 11.76
CA GLY A 260 19.54 37.60 10.61
C GLY A 260 18.14 37.55 9.95
N TRP A 261 17.26 36.63 10.37
CA TRP A 261 15.92 36.52 9.81
C TRP A 261 14.89 37.15 10.76
N GLY A 262 14.05 38.06 10.25
CA GLY A 262 13.09 38.80 11.07
C GLY A 262 11.92 37.95 11.60
N LYS A 263 11.57 36.85 10.92
CA LYS A 263 10.44 35.96 11.29
C LYS A 263 10.95 34.56 11.65
N LEU A 264 10.29 33.94 12.62
CA LEU A 264 10.52 32.53 12.97
C LEU A 264 10.18 31.64 11.78
N GLN A 265 10.94 30.56 11.61
CA GLN A 265 10.80 29.63 10.49
C GLN A 265 10.35 28.26 10.97
N VAL A 266 9.73 27.50 10.07
CA VAL A 266 9.25 26.14 10.36
C VAL A 266 10.39 25.15 10.13
N ALA A 267 10.86 24.50 11.20
CA ALA A 267 12.02 23.60 11.14
C ALA A 267 11.77 22.38 10.25
N CYS A 268 10.55 21.84 10.22
CA CYS A 268 10.26 20.61 9.49
C CYS A 268 10.33 20.74 7.97
N ALA A 269 10.19 21.96 7.43
CA ALA A 269 10.16 22.22 5.99
C ALA A 269 11.40 22.96 5.47
N LEU A 270 12.07 23.70 6.34
CA LEU A 270 13.23 24.49 5.94
C LEU A 270 14.45 23.59 5.73
N GLY A 271 15.07 23.65 4.55
CA GLY A 271 16.35 23.00 4.28
C GLY A 271 17.53 23.70 4.95
N VAL A 272 18.56 22.94 5.32
CA VAL A 272 19.79 23.51 5.89
C VAL A 272 20.63 24.21 4.82
N SER A 273 21.30 25.31 5.19
CA SER A 273 22.26 26.00 4.33
C SER A 273 23.60 26.17 5.03
N LYS A 274 24.68 26.28 4.25
CA LYS A 274 26.03 26.47 4.79
C LYS A 274 26.09 27.69 5.71
N ASN A 275 26.69 27.51 6.88
CA ASN A 275 26.84 28.50 7.96
C ASN A 275 25.52 29.05 8.52
N MET A 276 24.40 28.35 8.34
CA MET A 276 23.13 28.74 8.97
C MET A 276 23.24 28.67 10.50
N ARG A 277 22.79 29.72 11.20
CA ARG A 277 22.78 29.80 12.67
C ARG A 277 21.35 29.67 13.19
N ILE A 278 21.07 28.54 13.83
CA ILE A 278 19.76 28.15 14.35
C ILE A 278 19.77 28.33 15.87
N ARG A 279 18.75 29.01 16.40
CA ARG A 279 18.51 29.18 17.84
C ARG A 279 17.17 28.52 18.20
N THR A 280 17.21 27.63 19.20
CA THR A 280 16.03 26.86 19.66
C THR A 280 15.60 27.22 21.08
N ASN A 281 16.22 28.23 21.69
CA ASN A 281 16.04 28.62 23.09
C ASN A 281 15.82 30.13 23.27
N SER A 282 15.34 30.84 22.24
CA SER A 282 15.08 32.27 22.33
C SER A 282 13.72 32.56 22.98
N GLU A 283 13.61 33.70 23.68
CA GLU A 283 12.36 34.14 24.30
C GLU A 283 11.24 34.35 23.27
N LYS A 284 11.60 34.87 22.08
CA LYS A 284 10.68 35.04 20.96
C LYS A 284 10.09 33.70 20.50
N LEU A 285 10.90 32.65 20.49
CA LEU A 285 10.45 31.31 20.14
C LEU A 285 9.53 30.72 21.21
N ALA A 286 9.90 30.83 22.49
CA ALA A 286 9.09 30.34 23.59
C ALA A 286 7.67 30.94 23.56
N LYS A 287 7.56 32.28 23.43
CA LYS A 287 6.26 32.96 23.30
C LYS A 287 5.45 32.51 22.09
N ALA A 288 6.11 32.19 20.98
CA ALA A 288 5.44 31.69 19.79
C ALA A 288 4.90 30.27 19.99
N GLN A 289 5.64 29.41 20.67
CA GLN A 289 5.21 28.04 21.01
C GLN A 289 4.04 28.05 22.00
N GLU A 290 4.10 28.89 23.04
CA GLU A 290 2.99 29.12 23.97
C GLU A 290 1.73 29.58 23.23
N GLY A 291 1.84 30.56 22.31
CA GLY A 291 0.72 31.04 21.53
C GLY A 291 0.13 29.98 20.60
N VAL A 292 0.96 29.15 19.96
CA VAL A 292 0.48 28.03 19.11
C VAL A 292 -0.31 27.03 19.96
N LEU A 293 0.21 26.65 21.13
CA LEU A 293 -0.47 25.71 22.02
C LEU A 293 -1.78 26.29 22.57
N GLU A 294 -1.82 27.58 22.88
CA GLU A 294 -3.05 28.25 23.29
C GLU A 294 -4.11 28.15 22.18
N PHE A 295 -3.78 28.48 20.93
CA PHE A 295 -4.73 28.34 19.81
C PHE A 295 -5.20 26.90 19.60
N LEU A 296 -4.34 25.90 19.80
CA LEU A 296 -4.75 24.49 19.72
C LEU A 296 -5.71 24.10 20.84
N LEU A 297 -5.55 24.66 22.04
CA LEU A 297 -6.35 24.34 23.23
C LEU A 297 -7.65 25.16 23.34
N VAL A 298 -7.78 26.28 22.62
CA VAL A 298 -9.01 27.10 22.59
C VAL A 298 -10.22 26.25 22.24
N ASP A 299 -10.13 25.46 21.17
CA ASP A 299 -11.23 24.62 20.68
C ASP A 299 -11.13 23.15 21.12
N HIS A 300 -10.05 22.75 21.80
CA HIS A 300 -9.88 21.39 22.26
C HIS A 300 -10.80 21.10 23.47
N PRO A 301 -11.52 19.95 23.50
CA PRO A 301 -12.42 19.60 24.58
C PRO A 301 -11.64 19.19 25.85
N LEU A 302 -12.28 19.32 27.01
CA LEU A 302 -11.73 18.94 28.31
C LEU A 302 -11.91 17.44 28.59
N ASP A 303 -11.55 16.62 27.60
CA ASP A 303 -11.83 15.19 27.59
C ASP A 303 -10.71 14.35 28.22
N CYS A 304 -9.60 14.95 28.68
CA CYS A 304 -8.43 14.20 29.16
C CYS A 304 -8.74 13.03 30.12
N PRO A 305 -9.71 13.10 31.06
CA PRO A 305 -10.04 11.97 31.93
C PRO A 305 -10.66 10.78 31.17
N ILE A 306 -11.55 11.07 30.21
CA ILE A 306 -12.25 10.05 29.43
C ILE A 306 -11.45 9.63 28.20
N CYS A 307 -10.54 10.45 27.71
CA CYS A 307 -9.71 10.19 26.53
C CYS A 307 -8.78 8.99 26.76
N ASP A 308 -8.79 8.02 25.84
CA ASP A 308 -7.94 6.84 25.93
C ASP A 308 -6.45 7.14 25.80
N GLN A 309 -6.11 8.19 25.07
CA GLN A 309 -4.73 8.63 24.88
C GLN A 309 -4.20 9.47 26.06
N GLY A 310 -5.02 9.70 27.10
CA GLY A 310 -4.56 10.36 28.32
C GLY A 310 -3.36 9.63 28.92
N GLY A 311 -2.26 10.35 29.14
CA GLY A 311 -0.98 9.80 29.60
C GLY A 311 0.02 9.38 28.50
N GLU A 312 -0.39 9.34 27.24
CA GLU A 312 0.50 9.14 26.07
C GLU A 312 0.15 10.11 24.93
N CYS A 313 -0.39 11.28 25.28
CA CYS A 313 -0.86 12.30 24.34
C CYS A 313 0.21 13.36 24.11
N ASP A 314 0.69 13.50 22.87
CA ASP A 314 1.68 14.52 22.50
C ASP A 314 1.19 15.93 22.89
N LEU A 315 -0.11 16.21 22.73
CA LEU A 315 -0.67 17.53 23.08
C LEU A 315 -0.61 17.80 24.58
N GLN A 316 -0.83 16.78 25.42
CA GLN A 316 -0.73 16.90 26.86
C GLN A 316 0.72 17.18 27.27
N ASP A 317 1.67 16.39 26.77
CA ASP A 317 3.08 16.49 27.14
C ASP A 317 3.70 17.80 26.66
N LEU A 318 3.38 18.22 25.42
CA LEU A 318 3.86 19.49 24.88
C LEU A 318 3.21 20.69 25.55
N ALA A 319 1.94 20.61 25.95
CA ALA A 319 1.28 21.67 26.72
C ALA A 319 1.93 21.86 28.09
N VAL A 320 2.26 20.78 28.80
CA VAL A 320 2.95 20.87 30.10
C VAL A 320 4.37 21.42 29.95
N ARG A 321 5.07 21.10 28.85
CA ARG A 321 6.47 21.47 28.66
C ARG A 321 6.70 22.86 28.03
N PHE A 322 5.88 23.23 27.05
CA PHE A 322 6.05 24.45 26.25
C PHE A 322 4.84 25.39 26.29
N GLY A 323 3.74 24.98 26.92
CA GLY A 323 2.51 25.76 27.00
C GLY A 323 2.48 26.67 28.21
N ASN A 324 1.46 27.53 28.24
CA ASN A 324 1.18 28.41 29.37
C ASN A 324 0.46 27.67 30.50
N ASP A 325 0.54 28.20 31.72
CA ASP A 325 -0.06 27.61 32.94
C ASP A 325 -1.59 27.72 33.00
N ARG A 326 -2.17 28.70 32.29
CA ARG A 326 -3.59 29.04 32.36
C ARG A 326 -4.16 29.37 30.98
N SER A 327 -5.46 29.14 30.82
CA SER A 327 -6.22 29.62 29.67
C SER A 327 -6.59 31.10 29.82
N ARG A 328 -6.57 31.85 28.72
CA ARG A 328 -7.15 33.20 28.62
C ARG A 328 -8.50 33.21 27.89
N PHE A 329 -8.94 32.06 27.38
CA PHE A 329 -10.17 31.93 26.63
C PHE A 329 -11.39 31.94 27.57
N THR A 330 -12.01 33.11 27.71
CA THR A 330 -13.21 33.34 28.54
C THR A 330 -14.52 33.17 27.77
N ASP A 331 -14.47 33.16 26.44
CA ASP A 331 -15.67 33.06 25.57
C ASP A 331 -16.40 31.72 25.64
N ILE A 332 -15.86 30.74 26.40
CA ILE A 332 -16.57 29.51 26.75
C ILE A 332 -17.93 29.79 27.41
N HIS A 333 -18.06 30.93 28.11
CA HIS A 333 -19.31 31.33 28.78
C HIS A 333 -20.35 31.94 27.82
N PHE A 334 -19.96 32.33 26.60
CA PHE A 334 -20.84 33.00 25.64
C PHE A 334 -21.13 32.14 24.41
N PHE A 335 -20.08 31.67 23.73
CA PHE A 335 -20.19 30.91 22.48
C PHE A 335 -19.84 29.42 22.64
N GLY A 336 -19.20 29.06 23.75
CA GLY A 336 -18.71 27.70 23.97
C GLY A 336 -17.49 27.37 23.11
N LYS A 337 -16.99 26.14 23.26
CA LYS A 337 -15.99 25.55 22.36
C LYS A 337 -16.69 24.94 21.15
N ARG A 338 -15.98 24.83 20.03
CA ARG A 338 -16.53 24.12 18.86
C ARG A 338 -16.89 22.67 19.19
N ALA A 339 -17.93 22.19 18.54
CA ALA A 339 -18.32 20.79 18.55
C ALA A 339 -18.46 20.28 17.12
N VAL A 340 -18.02 19.05 16.92
CA VAL A 340 -17.93 18.32 15.66
C VAL A 340 -18.59 16.96 15.89
N GLU A 341 -19.35 16.52 14.90
CA GLU A 341 -19.96 15.20 14.93
C GLU A 341 -18.91 14.09 14.89
N ASN A 342 -19.13 13.07 15.72
CA ASN A 342 -18.27 11.89 15.74
C ASN A 342 -18.55 11.00 14.54
N LYS A 343 -17.49 10.47 13.92
CA LYS A 343 -17.60 9.56 12.78
C LYS A 343 -17.12 8.17 13.15
N SER A 344 -17.76 7.15 12.59
CA SER A 344 -17.27 5.77 12.66
C SER A 344 -16.56 5.46 11.35
N LEU A 345 -15.23 5.39 11.37
CA LEU A 345 -14.45 5.13 10.16
C LEU A 345 -14.47 3.65 9.79
N SER A 346 -14.42 2.76 10.78
CA SER A 346 -14.51 1.32 10.61
C SER A 346 -14.94 0.66 11.93
N PRO A 347 -15.24 -0.65 11.95
CA PRO A 347 -15.44 -1.38 13.21
C PRO A 347 -14.23 -1.37 14.16
N LEU A 348 -13.07 -0.91 13.68
CA LEU A 348 -11.81 -0.92 14.40
C LEU A 348 -11.44 0.47 14.92
N ILE A 349 -11.86 1.53 14.22
CA ILE A 349 -11.43 2.90 14.52
C ILE A 349 -12.63 3.81 14.72
N ARG A 350 -12.68 4.41 15.91
CA ARG A 350 -13.65 5.47 16.25
C ARG A 350 -13.00 6.83 16.15
N ALA A 351 -13.68 7.76 15.48
CA ALA A 351 -13.23 9.13 15.33
C ALA A 351 -14.03 10.07 16.26
N GLU A 352 -13.37 10.57 17.30
CA GLU A 352 -13.89 11.60 18.22
C GLU A 352 -13.34 12.96 17.80
N MET A 353 -13.98 13.54 16.80
CA MET A 353 -13.42 14.64 16.01
C MET A 353 -13.33 15.98 16.75
N ASN A 354 -14.04 16.12 17.88
CA ASN A 354 -13.85 17.25 18.81
C ASN A 354 -12.39 17.41 19.23
N ARG A 355 -11.67 16.30 19.41
CA ARG A 355 -10.27 16.29 19.84
C ARG A 355 -9.29 16.58 18.71
N CYS A 356 -9.74 16.60 17.46
CA CYS A 356 -8.86 16.75 16.31
C CYS A 356 -8.24 18.16 16.25
N ILE A 357 -6.92 18.21 16.08
CA ILE A 357 -6.13 19.45 15.93
C ILE A 357 -5.74 19.73 14.47
N HIS A 358 -6.38 19.07 13.51
CA HIS A 358 -6.19 19.33 12.07
C HIS A 358 -4.75 19.17 11.58
N CYS A 359 -3.96 18.28 12.20
CA CYS A 359 -2.56 18.03 11.83
C CYS A 359 -2.36 17.30 10.49
N THR A 360 -3.45 16.77 9.92
CA THR A 360 -3.51 16.04 8.62
C THR A 360 -2.55 14.84 8.51
N ARG A 361 -2.08 14.26 9.62
CA ARG A 361 -1.26 13.02 9.60
C ARG A 361 -2.05 11.84 9.03
N CYS A 362 -3.29 11.63 9.49
CA CYS A 362 -4.14 10.53 9.01
C CYS A 362 -4.47 10.62 7.52
N ILE A 363 -4.75 11.81 7.00
CA ILE A 363 -5.01 12.04 5.56
C ILE A 363 -3.77 11.69 4.73
N ARG A 364 -2.60 12.18 5.14
CA ARG A 364 -1.33 11.86 4.47
C ARG A 364 -1.04 10.38 4.54
N PHE A 365 -1.22 9.73 5.68
CA PHE A 365 -1.01 8.29 5.80
C PHE A 365 -1.93 7.47 4.90
N ALA A 366 -3.23 7.79 4.88
CA ALA A 366 -4.20 7.09 4.03
C ALA A 366 -3.82 7.20 2.54
N SER A 367 -3.50 8.40 2.05
CA SER A 367 -3.11 8.60 0.66
C SER A 367 -1.71 8.06 0.33
N GLN A 368 -0.72 8.26 1.21
CA GLN A 368 0.68 7.98 0.94
C GLN A 368 1.07 6.53 1.22
N VAL A 369 0.64 5.97 2.33
CA VAL A 369 1.07 4.64 2.80
C VAL A 369 0.02 3.57 2.49
N CYS A 370 -1.25 3.79 2.82
CA CYS A 370 -2.32 2.84 2.45
C CYS A 370 -2.66 2.90 0.96
N GLY A 371 -2.50 4.07 0.34
CA GLY A 371 -2.90 4.30 -1.04
C GLY A 371 -4.38 4.43 -1.29
N LEU A 372 -5.10 4.91 -0.27
CA LEU A 372 -6.54 5.11 -0.30
C LEU A 372 -6.88 6.58 -0.07
N GLU A 373 -7.53 7.20 -1.04
CA GLU A 373 -7.95 8.60 -0.98
C GLU A 373 -9.35 8.74 -0.34
N VAL A 374 -9.54 8.10 0.81
CA VAL A 374 -10.84 8.09 1.53
C VAL A 374 -10.95 9.22 2.54
N LEU A 375 -9.86 9.55 3.23
CA LEU A 375 -9.81 10.63 4.22
C LEU A 375 -9.40 11.95 3.57
N GLY A 376 -10.11 13.03 3.89
CA GLY A 376 -9.80 14.37 3.41
C GLY A 376 -10.14 15.46 4.42
N SER A 377 -9.91 16.71 4.01
CA SER A 377 -10.32 17.91 4.75
C SER A 377 -11.47 18.59 4.00
N THR A 378 -12.65 18.61 4.60
CA THR A 378 -13.85 19.26 4.06
C THR A 378 -14.11 20.57 4.82
N GLY A 379 -14.77 21.53 4.19
CA GLY A 379 -14.96 22.85 4.80
C GLY A 379 -13.68 23.72 4.79
N ARG A 380 -13.70 24.82 5.56
CA ARG A 380 -12.61 25.80 5.62
C ARG A 380 -12.60 26.53 6.97
N GLY A 381 -11.41 26.93 7.41
CA GLY A 381 -11.26 27.78 8.60
C GLY A 381 -11.59 26.99 9.87
N HIS A 382 -12.39 27.59 10.73
CA HIS A 382 -12.84 26.98 11.99
C HIS A 382 -13.67 25.70 11.77
N ASP A 383 -14.54 25.72 10.76
CA ASP A 383 -15.49 24.64 10.44
C ASP A 383 -14.88 23.57 9.51
N MET A 384 -13.56 23.56 9.36
CA MET A 384 -12.87 22.51 8.61
C MET A 384 -12.99 21.19 9.36
N LEU A 385 -13.39 20.12 8.67
CA LEU A 385 -13.54 18.78 9.23
C LEU A 385 -12.57 17.81 8.56
N VAL A 386 -11.94 16.96 9.36
CA VAL A 386 -11.10 15.86 8.86
C VAL A 386 -11.92 14.58 8.89
N GLY A 387 -11.94 13.83 7.80
CA GLY A 387 -12.68 12.58 7.74
C GLY A 387 -13.14 12.26 6.32
N THR A 388 -14.11 11.37 6.22
CA THR A 388 -14.77 11.06 4.95
C THR A 388 -15.91 12.05 4.70
N PHE A 389 -16.06 12.54 3.47
CA PHE A 389 -17.16 13.46 3.15
C PHE A 389 -18.52 12.73 3.19
N VAL A 390 -18.57 11.56 2.56
CA VAL A 390 -19.67 10.59 2.66
C VAL A 390 -19.35 9.54 3.73
N ASP A 391 -20.35 8.80 4.21
CA ASP A 391 -20.17 7.71 5.20
C ASP A 391 -19.57 6.45 4.56
N LYS A 392 -18.40 6.62 3.94
CA LYS A 392 -17.57 5.56 3.37
C LYS A 392 -16.65 5.02 4.47
N MET A 393 -16.62 3.70 4.64
CA MET A 393 -15.71 3.08 5.61
C MET A 393 -14.25 3.19 5.15
N PHE A 394 -13.35 3.45 6.09
CA PHE A 394 -11.91 3.39 5.87
C PHE A 394 -11.42 1.96 6.12
N LEU A 395 -11.49 1.13 5.08
CA LEU A 395 -11.03 -0.26 5.10
C LEU A 395 -9.72 -0.36 4.32
N SER A 396 -8.63 -0.64 5.03
CA SER A 396 -7.31 -0.98 4.47
C SER A 396 -6.68 -2.03 5.36
N GLU A 397 -5.74 -2.79 4.84
CA GLU A 397 -4.89 -3.74 5.53
C GLU A 397 -3.95 -3.10 6.60
N LEU A 398 -3.73 -1.77 6.51
CA LEU A 398 -2.85 -0.97 7.38
C LEU A 398 -3.62 0.17 8.07
N SER A 399 -4.95 0.14 8.09
CA SER A 399 -5.79 1.25 8.55
C SER A 399 -5.55 1.63 10.02
N GLY A 400 -5.23 0.65 10.87
CA GLY A 400 -5.08 0.82 12.32
C GLY A 400 -3.92 1.71 12.74
N ASN A 401 -2.92 1.87 11.88
CA ASN A 401 -1.76 2.72 12.18
C ASN A 401 -2.14 4.22 12.31
N ILE A 402 -3.31 4.64 11.83
CA ILE A 402 -3.75 6.04 12.04
C ILE A 402 -4.00 6.37 13.52
N VAL A 403 -4.27 5.36 14.37
CA VAL A 403 -4.42 5.54 15.81
C VAL A 403 -3.08 5.95 16.41
N ASP A 404 -1.99 5.24 16.09
CA ASP A 404 -0.66 5.55 16.59
C ASP A 404 -0.11 6.87 16.03
N LEU A 405 -0.41 7.17 14.77
CA LEU A 405 0.02 8.41 14.13
C LEU A 405 -0.69 9.64 14.69
N CYS A 406 -1.88 9.48 15.29
CA CYS A 406 -2.64 10.59 15.82
C CYS A 406 -1.96 11.14 17.08
N PRO A 407 -1.50 12.40 17.09
CA PRO A 407 -0.86 12.99 18.27
C PRO A 407 -1.84 13.28 19.41
N VAL A 408 -3.14 13.05 19.18
CA VAL A 408 -4.25 13.37 20.07
C VAL A 408 -5.28 12.25 19.99
N GLY A 409 -6.08 12.05 21.04
CA GLY A 409 -7.06 10.96 21.13
C GLY A 409 -8.31 11.14 20.27
N ALA A 410 -8.17 11.72 19.08
CA ALA A 410 -9.24 11.89 18.10
C ALA A 410 -9.51 10.61 17.32
N LEU A 411 -8.48 9.79 17.06
CA LEU A 411 -8.64 8.48 16.42
C LEU A 411 -8.27 7.43 17.46
N THR A 412 -9.22 6.60 17.84
CA THR A 412 -9.05 5.64 18.94
C THR A 412 -9.39 4.22 18.49
N ASP A 413 -8.67 3.26 19.07
CA ASP A 413 -8.84 1.83 18.84
C ASP A 413 -10.07 1.29 19.58
N ILE A 414 -11.08 0.82 18.85
CA ILE A 414 -12.34 0.33 19.41
C ILE A 414 -12.13 -0.91 20.30
N PRO A 415 -11.40 -1.96 19.86
CA PRO A 415 -11.04 -3.10 20.69
C PRO A 415 -10.36 -2.76 22.03
N TYR A 416 -9.49 -1.74 22.09
CA TYR A 416 -8.75 -1.39 23.30
C TYR A 416 -9.45 -0.34 24.19
N ARG A 417 -10.36 0.43 23.59
CA ARG A 417 -11.09 1.53 24.21
C ARG A 417 -11.54 1.27 25.65
N PHE A 418 -11.15 2.14 26.56
CA PHE A 418 -11.49 2.12 27.99
C PHE A 418 -11.09 0.85 28.78
N LYS A 419 -10.29 -0.06 28.21
CA LYS A 419 -9.85 -1.28 28.93
C LYS A 419 -8.72 -1.01 29.93
N ALA A 420 -7.82 -0.08 29.62
CA ALA A 420 -6.68 0.27 30.47
C ALA A 420 -6.16 1.68 30.15
N ARG A 421 -5.24 2.16 30.99
CA ARG A 421 -4.46 3.38 30.75
C ARG A 421 -2.97 3.07 30.52
N PRO A 422 -2.24 3.92 29.76
CA PRO A 422 -0.86 3.64 29.38
C PRO A 422 0.08 3.33 30.55
N TRP A 423 -0.09 4.01 31.68
CA TRP A 423 0.75 3.82 32.88
C TRP A 423 0.46 2.53 33.66
N GLU A 424 -0.66 1.85 33.39
CA GLU A 424 -1.00 0.56 34.02
C GLU A 424 -0.41 -0.63 33.26
N LEU A 425 0.05 -0.41 32.02
CA LEU A 425 0.47 -1.45 31.10
C LEU A 425 1.96 -1.79 31.28
N LYS A 426 2.26 -3.09 31.31
CA LYS A 426 3.62 -3.57 31.08
C LYS A 426 3.86 -3.71 29.58
N ARG A 427 5.10 -3.45 29.16
CA ARG A 427 5.50 -3.46 27.75
C ARG A 427 6.57 -4.51 27.54
N THR A 428 6.35 -5.42 26.59
CA THR A 428 7.35 -6.41 26.15
C THR A 428 7.56 -6.28 24.64
N ASN A 429 8.81 -6.17 24.21
CA ASN A 429 9.16 -6.18 22.79
C ASN A 429 9.01 -7.59 22.24
N SER A 430 8.26 -7.79 21.16
CA SER A 430 8.07 -9.10 20.54
C SER A 430 7.97 -8.97 19.02
N ILE A 431 7.52 -10.02 18.35
CA ILE A 431 7.30 -10.03 16.89
C ILE A 431 5.90 -10.52 16.57
N ASP A 432 5.40 -10.08 15.43
CA ASP A 432 4.16 -10.56 14.84
C ASP A 432 4.40 -11.89 14.11
N VAL A 433 3.47 -12.82 14.29
CA VAL A 433 3.49 -14.18 13.73
C VAL A 433 2.26 -14.40 12.84
N THR A 434 1.40 -13.40 12.69
CA THR A 434 0.17 -13.49 11.87
C THR A 434 0.42 -13.47 10.35
N ASP A 435 1.60 -13.05 9.93
CA ASP A 435 2.11 -13.16 8.56
C ASP A 435 3.61 -13.48 8.56
N ALA A 436 4.18 -13.76 7.38
CA ALA A 436 5.60 -14.08 7.26
C ALA A 436 6.53 -12.85 7.27
N THR A 437 6.03 -11.63 7.46
CA THR A 437 6.87 -10.42 7.43
C THR A 437 7.78 -10.31 8.65
N GLY A 438 7.36 -10.90 9.78
CA GLY A 438 8.09 -10.80 11.05
C GLY A 438 8.09 -9.36 11.58
N THR A 439 6.94 -8.69 11.52
CA THR A 439 6.81 -7.30 11.95
C THR A 439 7.19 -7.14 13.42
N ASN A 440 8.04 -6.17 13.73
CA ASN A 440 8.43 -5.90 15.12
C ASN A 440 7.30 -5.18 15.86
N ILE A 441 6.92 -5.71 17.03
CA ILE A 441 5.79 -5.21 17.81
C ILE A 441 6.16 -5.02 19.29
N VAL A 442 5.30 -4.30 20.01
CA VAL A 442 5.31 -4.17 21.46
C VAL A 442 3.97 -4.68 21.98
N LEU A 443 4.03 -5.73 22.79
CA LEU A 443 2.89 -6.29 23.50
C LEU A 443 2.66 -5.50 24.77
N ASN A 444 1.48 -4.90 24.88
CA ASN A 444 1.05 -4.20 26.08
C ASN A 444 0.02 -5.05 26.82
N TYR A 445 0.34 -5.41 28.06
CA TYR A 445 -0.44 -6.36 28.84
C TYR A 445 -0.63 -5.91 30.29
N ARG A 446 -1.68 -6.43 30.92
CA ARG A 446 -2.04 -6.20 32.32
C ARG A 446 -2.67 -7.47 32.88
N PHE A 447 -2.28 -7.88 34.09
CA PHE A 447 -2.80 -9.09 34.76
C PHE A 447 -2.78 -10.34 33.86
N ASP A 448 -1.65 -10.61 33.20
CA ASP A 448 -1.46 -11.73 32.26
C ASP A 448 -2.43 -11.78 31.08
N ARG A 449 -3.03 -10.63 30.71
CA ARG A 449 -3.84 -10.47 29.51
C ARG A 449 -3.23 -9.43 28.60
N VAL A 450 -3.04 -9.80 27.33
CA VAL A 450 -2.58 -8.85 26.30
C VAL A 450 -3.76 -7.98 25.88
N LEU A 451 -3.64 -6.67 26.06
CA LEU A 451 -4.73 -5.74 25.83
C LEU A 451 -4.63 -5.02 24.49
N ARG A 452 -3.40 -4.71 24.04
CA ARG A 452 -3.14 -4.09 22.73
C ARG A 452 -1.76 -4.43 22.21
N VAL A 453 -1.60 -4.32 20.90
CA VAL A 453 -0.34 -4.47 20.18
C VAL A 453 0.00 -3.15 19.51
N LEU A 454 1.21 -2.65 19.74
CA LEU A 454 1.75 -1.47 19.08
C LEU A 454 2.91 -1.87 18.16
N PRO A 455 3.18 -1.13 17.07
CA PRO A 455 4.37 -1.36 16.27
C PRO A 455 5.63 -0.95 17.05
N ARG A 456 6.73 -1.63 16.79
CA ARG A 456 8.08 -1.25 17.23
C ARG A 456 8.90 -0.82 16.03
N GLU A 457 9.68 0.24 16.21
CA GLU A 457 10.46 0.79 15.11
C GLU A 457 11.55 -0.17 14.62
N HIS A 458 11.61 -0.43 13.32
CA HIS A 458 12.70 -1.15 12.68
C HIS A 458 12.85 -0.72 11.22
N GLU A 459 13.95 -0.02 10.93
CA GLU A 459 14.21 0.62 9.63
C GLU A 459 14.17 -0.34 8.44
N GLU A 460 14.56 -1.59 8.63
CA GLU A 460 14.68 -2.54 7.52
C GLU A 460 13.41 -3.37 7.25
N ILE A 461 12.49 -3.48 8.21
CA ILE A 461 11.34 -4.40 8.11
C ILE A 461 10.04 -3.61 7.99
N ASN A 462 9.59 -3.00 9.07
CA ASN A 462 8.24 -2.43 9.15
C ASN A 462 8.23 -0.90 9.31
N GLN A 463 9.41 -0.28 9.40
CA GLN A 463 9.57 1.12 9.80
C GLN A 463 8.86 1.36 11.14
N GLU A 464 7.63 1.87 11.13
CA GLU A 464 6.84 2.21 12.31
C GLU A 464 5.41 1.64 12.22
N TYR A 465 5.15 0.77 11.23
CA TYR A 465 3.81 0.28 10.92
C TYR A 465 3.63 -1.19 11.32
N VAL A 466 2.39 -1.60 11.49
CA VAL A 466 1.98 -3.01 11.67
C VAL A 466 0.71 -3.26 10.89
N SER A 467 0.53 -4.50 10.42
CA SER A 467 -0.69 -4.94 9.76
C SER A 467 -1.88 -4.90 10.72
N ASP A 468 -3.07 -4.66 10.19
CA ASP A 468 -4.30 -4.67 10.97
C ASP A 468 -4.57 -6.05 11.60
N LYS A 469 -4.15 -7.12 10.90
CA LYS A 469 -4.17 -8.49 11.42
C LYS A 469 -3.30 -8.63 12.67
N GLY A 470 -2.03 -8.24 12.59
CA GLY A 470 -1.09 -8.31 13.71
C GLY A 470 -1.49 -7.43 14.89
N ARG A 471 -2.19 -6.32 14.63
CA ARG A 471 -2.67 -5.40 15.66
C ARG A 471 -3.85 -5.95 16.46
N TRP A 472 -4.85 -6.50 15.78
CA TRP A 472 -6.17 -6.72 16.37
C TRP A 472 -6.59 -8.18 16.51
N ALA A 473 -5.92 -9.13 15.85
CA ALA A 473 -6.20 -10.55 16.03
C ALA A 473 -5.86 -11.06 17.45
N ILE A 474 -5.24 -10.23 18.29
CA ILE A 474 -4.78 -10.56 19.64
C ILE A 474 -5.91 -10.97 20.60
N ASP A 475 -7.14 -10.50 20.38
CA ASP A 475 -8.32 -10.89 21.15
C ASP A 475 -8.65 -12.38 20.99
N SER A 476 -8.17 -13.02 19.92
CA SER A 476 -8.22 -14.46 19.73
C SER A 476 -7.52 -15.23 20.84
N LEU A 477 -6.47 -14.66 21.48
CA LEU A 477 -5.76 -15.33 22.58
C LEU A 477 -6.65 -15.61 23.80
N GLU A 478 -7.81 -14.99 23.90
CA GLU A 478 -8.80 -15.24 24.97
C GLU A 478 -9.92 -16.18 24.52
N MET A 479 -9.99 -16.51 23.22
CA MET A 479 -11.06 -17.28 22.60
C MET A 479 -10.57 -18.68 22.20
N GLN A 480 -11.42 -19.69 22.44
CA GLN A 480 -11.20 -21.09 22.00
C GLN A 480 -9.79 -21.64 22.31
N ARG A 481 -9.24 -21.28 23.47
CA ARG A 481 -7.92 -21.71 23.91
C ARG A 481 -7.92 -23.14 24.44
N LEU A 482 -6.90 -23.90 24.06
CA LEU A 482 -6.63 -25.21 24.62
C LEU A 482 -5.88 -25.04 25.95
N VAL A 483 -6.53 -25.41 27.05
CA VAL A 483 -6.01 -25.17 28.41
C VAL A 483 -5.61 -26.44 29.16
N THR A 484 -6.19 -27.59 28.81
CA THR A 484 -5.90 -28.89 29.46
C THR A 484 -5.69 -29.96 28.41
N PRO A 485 -4.81 -30.95 28.66
CA PRO A 485 -4.75 -32.15 27.83
C PRO A 485 -6.12 -32.81 27.74
N MET A 486 -6.50 -33.29 26.56
CA MET A 486 -7.79 -33.94 26.34
C MET A 486 -7.65 -35.19 25.48
N LYS A 487 -8.46 -36.21 25.75
CA LYS A 487 -8.60 -37.39 24.89
C LYS A 487 -10.00 -37.45 24.34
N LYS A 488 -10.12 -37.85 23.07
CA LYS A 488 -11.40 -38.10 22.44
C LYS A 488 -11.94 -39.48 22.82
N VAL A 489 -13.12 -39.51 23.43
CA VAL A 489 -13.88 -40.72 23.77
C VAL A 489 -15.25 -40.61 23.11
N GLY A 490 -15.44 -41.33 22.00
CA GLY A 490 -16.62 -41.16 21.14
C GLY A 490 -16.63 -39.77 20.51
N SER A 491 -17.72 -39.02 20.72
CA SER A 491 -17.88 -37.63 20.24
C SER A 491 -17.39 -36.58 21.25
N CYS A 492 -17.06 -36.97 22.49
CA CYS A 492 -16.71 -36.03 23.56
C CYS A 492 -15.20 -36.01 23.82
N CYS A 493 -14.68 -34.82 24.15
CA CYS A 493 -13.32 -34.64 24.65
C CYS A 493 -13.32 -34.68 26.19
N CYS A 494 -12.59 -35.63 26.77
CA CYS A 494 -12.43 -35.76 28.21
C CYS A 494 -11.11 -35.14 28.66
N PRO A 495 -11.10 -34.26 29.68
CA PRO A 495 -9.88 -33.66 30.20
C PRO A 495 -9.00 -34.70 30.91
N LEU A 496 -7.68 -34.50 30.84
CA LEU A 496 -6.65 -35.37 31.39
C LEU A 496 -5.56 -34.57 32.12
N GLU A 497 -4.85 -35.25 33.00
CA GLU A 497 -3.56 -34.77 33.52
C GLU A 497 -2.42 -35.02 32.51
N TRP A 498 -1.30 -34.31 32.69
CA TRP A 498 -0.16 -34.42 31.77
C TRP A 498 0.50 -35.79 31.75
N ASP A 499 0.74 -36.42 32.91
CA ASP A 499 1.36 -37.75 33.00
C ASP A 499 0.57 -38.83 32.19
N PRO A 500 -0.75 -39.02 32.39
CA PRO A 500 -1.49 -39.99 31.59
C PRO A 500 -1.60 -39.58 30.12
N ALA A 501 -1.66 -38.29 29.81
CA ALA A 501 -1.68 -37.82 28.42
C ALA A 501 -0.37 -38.16 27.68
N LEU A 502 0.79 -37.93 28.30
CA LEU A 502 2.10 -38.26 27.72
C LEU A 502 2.32 -39.76 27.61
N LYS A 503 1.88 -40.56 28.60
CA LYS A 503 1.89 -42.03 28.51
C LYS A 503 1.08 -42.51 27.30
N MET A 504 -0.16 -42.05 27.15
CA MET A 504 -0.98 -42.41 26.00
C MET A 504 -0.38 -41.94 24.67
N ALA A 505 0.19 -40.74 24.61
CA ALA A 505 0.89 -40.25 23.42
C ALA A 505 2.07 -41.19 23.05
N SER A 506 2.87 -41.56 24.04
CA SER A 506 4.01 -42.46 23.85
C SER A 506 3.58 -43.87 23.41
N GLU A 507 2.48 -44.39 23.95
CA GLU A 507 1.90 -45.68 23.56
C GLU A 507 1.43 -45.64 22.10
N ILE A 508 0.73 -44.57 21.70
CA ILE A 508 0.27 -44.37 20.31
C ILE A 508 1.48 -44.34 19.37
N ILE A 509 2.51 -43.55 19.69
CA ILE A 509 3.71 -43.40 18.87
C ILE A 509 4.47 -44.73 18.78
N ARG A 510 4.65 -45.45 19.89
CA ARG A 510 5.39 -46.73 19.93
C ARG A 510 4.62 -47.92 19.34
N SER A 511 3.30 -47.82 19.21
CA SER A 511 2.46 -48.88 18.64
C SER A 511 2.64 -49.07 17.13
N VAL A 512 3.33 -48.14 16.47
CA VAL A 512 3.44 -48.05 15.01
C VAL A 512 4.92 -47.98 14.61
N PRO A 513 5.33 -48.63 13.50
CA PRO A 513 6.71 -48.51 13.02
C PRO A 513 7.04 -47.06 12.64
N PRO A 514 8.31 -46.63 12.77
CA PRO A 514 8.72 -45.23 12.53
C PRO A 514 8.30 -44.65 11.18
N GLU A 515 8.30 -45.47 10.13
CA GLU A 515 7.91 -45.06 8.76
C GLU A 515 6.43 -44.67 8.63
N GLN A 516 5.57 -45.13 9.53
CA GLN A 516 4.13 -44.85 9.52
C GLN A 516 3.73 -43.66 10.43
N ILE A 517 4.72 -42.98 10.99
CA ILE A 517 4.55 -41.73 11.75
C ILE A 517 4.79 -40.55 10.80
N MET A 518 4.04 -39.47 10.98
CA MET A 518 4.23 -38.21 10.25
C MET A 518 3.98 -37.02 11.17
N ALA A 519 4.73 -35.94 11.03
CA ALA A 519 4.46 -34.67 11.71
C ALA A 519 4.20 -33.54 10.71
N ILE A 520 3.27 -32.66 11.06
CA ILE A 520 2.83 -31.53 10.22
C ILE A 520 2.95 -30.25 11.03
N ALA A 521 3.75 -29.30 10.54
CA ALA A 521 3.96 -27.99 11.14
C ALA A 521 2.93 -26.96 10.68
N GLY A 522 2.21 -26.36 11.62
CA GLY A 522 1.29 -25.26 11.38
C GLY A 522 1.97 -23.88 11.31
N PRO A 523 1.21 -22.82 10.99
CA PRO A 523 1.74 -21.52 10.61
C PRO A 523 2.43 -20.73 11.73
N HIS A 524 2.11 -21.03 12.99
CA HIS A 524 2.56 -20.27 14.17
C HIS A 524 3.71 -20.92 14.96
N THR A 525 4.20 -22.06 14.50
CA THR A 525 5.20 -22.87 15.21
C THR A 525 6.57 -22.18 15.23
N ASN A 526 7.18 -22.04 16.41
CA ASN A 526 8.54 -21.53 16.56
C ASN A 526 9.61 -22.57 16.20
N VAL A 527 10.84 -22.10 15.94
CA VAL A 527 11.95 -22.97 15.50
C VAL A 527 12.35 -23.98 16.58
N GLU A 528 12.29 -23.61 17.86
CA GLU A 528 12.60 -24.51 18.98
C GLU A 528 11.74 -25.78 18.93
N THR A 529 10.44 -25.62 18.68
CA THR A 529 9.48 -26.74 18.59
C THR A 529 9.72 -27.57 17.34
N LEU A 530 10.00 -26.92 16.21
CA LEU A 530 10.30 -27.59 14.96
C LEU A 530 11.56 -28.47 15.08
N VAL A 531 12.61 -27.96 15.72
CA VAL A 531 13.86 -28.70 15.95
C VAL A 531 13.66 -29.84 16.95
N THR A 532 12.99 -29.59 18.07
CA THR A 532 12.76 -30.62 19.10
C THR A 532 11.87 -31.76 18.61
N CYS A 533 10.81 -31.45 17.87
CA CYS A 533 9.96 -32.46 17.26
C CYS A 533 10.73 -33.28 16.21
N LYS A 534 11.51 -32.61 15.35
CA LYS A 534 12.33 -33.28 14.34
C LYS A 534 13.39 -34.19 14.96
N ASP A 535 14.12 -33.72 15.97
CA ASP A 535 15.13 -34.53 16.66
C ASP A 535 14.51 -35.78 17.33
N MET A 536 13.34 -35.64 17.95
CA MET A 536 12.60 -36.76 18.55
C MET A 536 12.23 -37.81 17.48
N LEU A 537 11.68 -37.39 16.35
CA LEU A 537 11.30 -38.29 15.26
C LEU A 537 12.51 -38.94 14.60
N ASN A 538 13.59 -38.19 14.40
CA ASN A 538 14.83 -38.73 13.85
C ASN A 538 15.44 -39.80 14.77
N MET A 539 15.38 -39.63 16.10
CA MET A 539 15.80 -40.66 17.05
C MET A 539 14.93 -41.93 17.01
N LEU A 540 13.65 -41.79 16.64
CA LEU A 540 12.78 -42.94 16.38
C LEU A 540 13.08 -43.61 15.03
N GLY A 541 13.87 -42.98 14.15
CA GLY A 541 14.09 -43.43 12.77
C GLY A 541 13.03 -42.96 11.78
N CYS A 542 12.32 -41.86 12.08
CA CYS A 542 11.30 -41.27 11.23
C CYS A 542 11.75 -39.91 10.69
N GLU A 543 11.75 -39.73 9.36
CA GLU A 543 12.09 -38.46 8.69
C GLU A 543 10.87 -37.74 8.08
N HIS A 544 9.65 -38.15 8.46
CA HIS A 544 8.41 -37.69 7.84
C HIS A 544 7.90 -36.40 8.51
N VAL A 545 8.65 -35.32 8.34
CA VAL A 545 8.32 -33.98 8.84
C VAL A 545 7.94 -33.05 7.68
N TYR A 546 6.75 -32.46 7.74
CA TYR A 546 6.20 -31.65 6.66
C TYR A 546 5.62 -30.32 7.13
N THR A 547 5.69 -29.28 6.30
CA THR A 547 4.96 -28.03 6.51
C THR A 547 3.52 -28.14 6.02
N GLU A 548 2.60 -27.38 6.64
CA GLU A 548 1.21 -27.30 6.16
C GLU A 548 1.10 -26.71 4.75
N ARG A 549 1.93 -25.70 4.42
CA ARG A 549 2.00 -25.10 3.08
C ARG A 549 2.87 -25.93 2.14
N GLU A 550 2.55 -25.86 0.86
CA GLU A 550 3.21 -26.67 -0.17
C GLU A 550 4.10 -25.83 -1.11
N MET A 551 5.03 -26.50 -1.78
CA MET A 551 5.80 -25.97 -2.91
C MET A 551 6.14 -27.14 -3.82
N HIS A 552 5.64 -27.13 -5.05
CA HIS A 552 5.77 -28.22 -6.03
C HIS A 552 6.64 -27.80 -7.21
N TYR A 553 7.92 -27.49 -6.94
CA TYR A 553 8.88 -27.19 -8.01
C TYR A 553 10.20 -27.97 -7.93
N SER A 554 10.48 -28.64 -6.82
CA SER A 554 11.70 -29.45 -6.62
C SER A 554 11.33 -30.94 -6.51
N LEU A 555 12.16 -31.81 -7.08
CA LEU A 555 12.06 -33.28 -6.90
C LEU A 555 12.53 -33.75 -5.52
N GLY A 556 13.28 -32.89 -4.81
CA GLY A 556 13.89 -33.19 -3.51
C GLY A 556 13.80 -32.03 -2.53
N ASP A 557 14.47 -32.19 -1.39
CA ASP A 557 14.48 -31.22 -0.30
C ASP A 557 15.04 -29.86 -0.77
N LEU A 558 14.51 -28.77 -0.21
CA LEU A 558 14.91 -27.41 -0.57
C LEU A 558 16.20 -27.03 0.16
N ASP A 559 17.33 -27.48 -0.38
CA ASP A 559 18.65 -27.31 0.26
C ASP A 559 19.13 -25.85 0.28
N ILE A 560 18.81 -25.07 -0.76
CA ILE A 560 19.32 -23.71 -0.95
C ILE A 560 18.28 -22.68 -0.47
N ARG A 561 18.66 -21.86 0.53
CA ARG A 561 17.84 -20.77 1.10
C ARG A 561 17.21 -19.86 0.04
N ALA A 562 17.97 -19.56 -1.02
CA ALA A 562 17.53 -18.71 -2.12
C ALA A 562 16.29 -19.24 -2.86
N GLY A 563 16.01 -20.53 -2.75
CA GLY A 563 14.87 -21.19 -3.39
C GLY A 563 13.54 -20.99 -2.67
N TYR A 564 13.52 -20.64 -1.38
CA TYR A 564 12.28 -20.44 -0.62
C TYR A 564 12.17 -19.10 0.10
N CYS A 565 13.28 -18.34 0.19
CA CYS A 565 13.31 -17.04 0.85
C CYS A 565 12.99 -15.88 -0.10
N PHE A 566 12.64 -14.76 0.51
CA PHE A 566 12.74 -13.43 -0.04
C PHE A 566 14.22 -12.99 -0.04
N ASN A 567 14.79 -12.82 -1.23
CA ASN A 567 16.25 -12.77 -1.41
C ASN A 567 16.84 -11.37 -1.29
N ILE A 568 16.05 -10.33 -1.49
CA ILE A 568 16.41 -8.93 -1.27
C ILE A 568 16.06 -8.48 0.15
N ASN A 569 16.77 -7.47 0.69
CA ASN A 569 16.35 -6.79 1.90
C ASN A 569 15.15 -5.88 1.58
N MET A 570 14.10 -5.92 2.40
CA MET A 570 12.85 -5.17 2.21
C MET A 570 13.11 -3.66 2.05
N LYS A 571 14.11 -3.12 2.76
CA LYS A 571 14.52 -1.72 2.62
C LYS A 571 14.98 -1.37 1.21
N ASP A 572 15.66 -2.29 0.53
CA ASP A 572 16.24 -2.04 -0.79
C ASP A 572 15.19 -2.07 -1.91
N ILE A 573 13.97 -2.53 -1.63
CA ILE A 573 12.83 -2.49 -2.56
C ILE A 573 12.51 -1.05 -2.95
N GLU A 574 12.69 -0.09 -2.03
CA GLU A 574 12.48 1.33 -2.32
C GLU A 574 13.32 1.79 -3.53
N ASN A 575 14.45 1.15 -3.81
CA ASN A 575 15.34 1.48 -4.92
C ASN A 575 14.97 0.83 -6.27
N ALA A 576 13.91 0.02 -6.33
CA ALA A 576 13.52 -0.69 -7.54
C ALA A 576 13.05 0.27 -8.65
N ASP A 577 13.28 -0.11 -9.91
CA ASP A 577 12.82 0.65 -11.09
C ASP A 577 11.70 -0.07 -11.86
N LYS A 578 11.75 -1.40 -11.96
CA LYS A 578 10.70 -2.22 -12.56
C LYS A 578 10.40 -3.43 -11.67
N ILE A 579 9.12 -3.66 -11.41
CA ILE A 579 8.65 -4.74 -10.56
C ILE A 579 7.70 -5.64 -11.35
N LEU A 580 7.88 -6.96 -11.25
CA LEU A 580 6.97 -7.95 -11.83
C LEU A 580 6.33 -8.80 -10.72
N PHE A 581 5.01 -8.79 -10.66
CA PHE A 581 4.22 -9.72 -9.86
C PHE A 581 3.81 -10.92 -10.70
N VAL A 582 4.05 -12.12 -10.16
CA VAL A 582 3.59 -13.38 -10.74
C VAL A 582 2.59 -14.01 -9.78
N GLY A 583 1.31 -13.79 -10.07
CA GLY A 583 0.20 -14.45 -9.40
C GLY A 583 0.17 -14.27 -7.87
N THR A 584 0.59 -13.10 -7.38
CA THR A 584 0.60 -12.73 -5.96
C THR A 584 -0.10 -11.39 -5.76
N ASN A 585 -0.79 -11.25 -4.64
CA ASN A 585 -1.33 -9.97 -4.19
C ASN A 585 -0.66 -9.61 -2.86
N PRO A 586 0.48 -8.89 -2.88
CA PRO A 586 1.23 -8.58 -1.67
C PRO A 586 0.42 -7.73 -0.69
N ARG A 587 -0.61 -7.00 -1.15
CA ARG A 587 -1.46 -6.18 -0.28
C ARG A 587 -2.08 -7.00 0.85
N PHE A 588 -2.53 -8.22 0.58
CA PHE A 588 -3.17 -9.08 1.58
C PHE A 588 -2.28 -10.23 2.06
N GLU A 589 -1.30 -10.64 1.27
CA GLU A 589 -0.36 -11.70 1.67
C GLU A 589 0.72 -11.19 2.63
N ALA A 590 1.26 -9.99 2.38
CA ALA A 590 2.31 -9.37 3.17
C ALA A 590 2.15 -7.83 3.16
N PRO A 591 1.24 -7.26 3.96
CA PRO A 591 0.91 -5.83 3.92
C PRO A 591 2.11 -4.88 4.05
N ILE A 592 3.07 -5.23 4.91
CA ILE A 592 4.29 -4.43 5.12
C ILE A 592 5.20 -4.46 3.90
N LEU A 593 5.27 -5.58 3.18
CA LEU A 593 5.97 -5.65 1.89
C LEU A 593 5.29 -4.76 0.85
N ASN A 594 3.96 -4.78 0.81
CA ASN A 594 3.20 -3.91 -0.10
C ASN A 594 3.46 -2.42 0.18
N MET A 595 3.66 -2.05 1.45
CA MET A 595 4.06 -0.69 1.83
C MET A 595 5.41 -0.30 1.22
N TRP A 596 6.44 -1.16 1.27
CA TRP A 596 7.73 -0.89 0.60
C TRP A 596 7.61 -0.77 -0.92
N ILE A 597 6.81 -1.62 -1.55
CA ILE A 597 6.57 -1.56 -3.00
C ILE A 597 5.87 -0.26 -3.37
N ARG A 598 4.92 0.19 -2.55
CA ARG A 598 4.29 1.49 -2.72
C ARG A 598 5.29 2.65 -2.57
N HIS A 599 6.24 2.54 -1.66
CA HIS A 599 7.33 3.52 -1.57
C HIS A 599 8.15 3.57 -2.86
N ALA A 600 8.52 2.43 -3.43
CA ALA A 600 9.19 2.37 -4.73
C ALA A 600 8.36 3.02 -5.85
N PHE A 601 7.06 2.72 -5.92
CA PHE A 601 6.14 3.32 -6.88
C PHE A 601 6.09 4.86 -6.77
N ARG A 602 6.01 5.40 -5.54
CA ARG A 602 5.83 6.84 -5.32
C ARG A 602 7.15 7.63 -5.39
N ASN A 603 8.22 7.09 -4.83
CA ASN A 603 9.49 7.81 -4.69
C ASN A 603 10.38 7.64 -5.93
N ASN A 604 10.35 6.47 -6.58
CA ASN A 604 11.17 6.16 -7.75
C ASN A 604 10.39 6.02 -9.07
N GLU A 605 9.07 6.23 -9.05
CA GLU A 605 8.21 6.06 -10.23
C GLU A 605 8.36 4.65 -10.86
N ALA A 606 8.50 3.63 -10.01
CA ALA A 606 8.74 2.26 -10.47
C ALA A 606 7.59 1.72 -11.33
N ASP A 607 7.91 1.15 -12.50
CA ASP A 607 6.93 0.50 -13.37
C ASP A 607 6.55 -0.88 -12.82
N ILE A 608 5.27 -1.08 -12.51
CA ILE A 608 4.78 -2.34 -11.95
C ILE A 608 3.98 -3.13 -13.00
N TYR A 609 4.40 -4.37 -13.22
CA TYR A 609 3.78 -5.32 -14.14
C TYR A 609 3.16 -6.49 -13.39
N VAL A 610 2.03 -7.00 -13.87
CA VAL A 610 1.33 -8.15 -13.28
C VAL A 610 1.13 -9.23 -14.33
N VAL A 611 1.47 -10.46 -13.94
CA VAL A 611 1.11 -11.69 -14.65
C VAL A 611 0.24 -12.52 -13.71
N GLY A 612 -1.06 -12.57 -13.98
CA GLY A 612 -2.06 -13.14 -13.08
C GLY A 612 -3.43 -12.48 -13.29
N PRO A 613 -4.48 -13.00 -12.63
CA PRO A 613 -5.82 -12.46 -12.75
C PRO A 613 -5.91 -11.03 -12.17
N PRO A 614 -6.89 -10.23 -12.63
CA PRO A 614 -7.08 -8.86 -12.15
C PRO A 614 -7.40 -8.82 -10.66
N CYS A 615 -6.68 -7.99 -9.92
CA CYS A 615 -6.82 -7.80 -8.47
C CYS A 615 -6.83 -6.31 -8.09
N ASP A 616 -7.29 -6.04 -6.88
CA ASP A 616 -7.27 -4.70 -6.29
C ASP A 616 -5.87 -4.38 -5.70
N TYR A 617 -5.13 -3.52 -6.41
CA TYR A 617 -3.85 -2.95 -5.98
C TYR A 617 -4.04 -1.48 -5.62
N ASN A 618 -3.34 -1.00 -4.59
CA ASN A 618 -3.39 0.39 -4.18
C ASN A 618 -2.52 1.33 -5.04
N TYR A 619 -1.92 0.84 -6.13
CA TYR A 619 -1.10 1.60 -7.09
C TYR A 619 -1.37 1.13 -8.51
N HIS A 620 -0.95 1.93 -9.50
CA HIS A 620 -1.17 1.60 -10.91
C HIS A 620 -0.33 0.40 -11.34
N VAL A 621 -0.98 -0.62 -11.91
CA VAL A 621 -0.32 -1.83 -12.43
C VAL A 621 -0.62 -2.04 -13.91
N THR A 622 0.36 -2.54 -14.65
CA THR A 622 0.20 -2.90 -16.06
C THR A 622 0.05 -4.42 -16.18
N TYR A 623 -1.12 -4.89 -16.60
CA TYR A 623 -1.36 -6.32 -16.82
C TYR A 623 -0.71 -6.78 -18.13
N VAL A 624 0.17 -7.79 -18.03
CA VAL A 624 0.84 -8.41 -19.19
C VAL A 624 0.03 -9.61 -19.70
N GLY A 625 -0.69 -10.28 -18.80
CA GLY A 625 -1.67 -11.34 -19.10
C GLY A 625 -1.75 -12.39 -18.00
N GLU A 626 -2.58 -13.41 -18.20
CA GLU A 626 -2.99 -14.34 -17.13
C GLU A 626 -2.40 -15.75 -17.25
N ASN A 627 -1.54 -15.99 -18.24
CA ASN A 627 -1.09 -17.35 -18.57
C ASN A 627 0.43 -17.49 -18.45
N LEU A 628 0.92 -18.73 -18.40
CA LEU A 628 2.35 -19.06 -18.39
C LEU A 628 3.10 -18.54 -19.63
N HIS A 629 2.40 -18.32 -20.76
CA HIS A 629 2.98 -17.70 -21.95
C HIS A 629 3.22 -16.18 -21.76
N SER A 630 2.43 -15.50 -20.94
CA SER A 630 2.59 -14.07 -20.67
C SER A 630 3.90 -13.75 -19.93
N LEU A 631 4.50 -14.73 -19.25
CA LEU A 631 5.84 -14.60 -18.65
C LEU A 631 6.94 -14.31 -19.67
N SER A 632 6.85 -14.83 -20.90
CA SER A 632 7.84 -14.51 -21.93
C SER A 632 7.66 -13.08 -22.47
N LYS A 633 6.44 -12.58 -22.51
CA LYS A 633 6.14 -11.17 -22.83
C LYS A 633 6.64 -10.24 -21.73
N ALA A 634 6.54 -10.65 -20.46
CA ALA A 634 7.03 -9.87 -19.33
C ALA A 634 8.53 -9.58 -19.41
N ALA A 635 9.31 -10.48 -20.00
CA ALA A 635 10.74 -10.24 -20.27
C ALA A 635 10.98 -9.02 -21.16
N GLN A 636 10.07 -8.71 -22.10
CA GLN A 636 10.15 -7.51 -22.94
C GLN A 636 9.85 -6.24 -22.14
N SER A 637 8.84 -6.29 -21.27
CA SER A 637 8.46 -5.17 -20.39
C SER A 637 9.57 -4.77 -19.42
N LEU A 638 10.31 -5.76 -18.91
CA LEU A 638 11.42 -5.55 -17.98
C LEU A 638 12.74 -5.14 -18.68
N ARG A 639 12.80 -5.06 -20.02
CA ARG A 639 14.02 -4.60 -20.71
C ARG A 639 14.40 -3.19 -20.29
N GLY A 640 15.71 -2.96 -20.18
CA GLY A 640 16.30 -1.68 -19.78
C GLY A 640 16.23 -1.39 -18.28
N ALA A 641 15.68 -2.28 -17.46
CA ALA A 641 15.74 -2.17 -16.00
C ALA A 641 17.20 -2.25 -15.51
N LYS A 642 17.60 -1.28 -14.69
CA LYS A 642 18.81 -1.33 -13.87
C LYS A 642 18.57 -2.13 -12.59
N LYS A 643 17.37 -2.03 -12.02
CA LYS A 643 17.01 -2.63 -10.73
C LYS A 643 15.70 -3.45 -10.76
N PRO A 644 15.63 -4.49 -11.61
CA PRO A 644 14.42 -5.30 -11.74
C PRO A 644 14.19 -6.14 -10.48
N LEU A 645 12.95 -6.25 -10.04
CA LEU A 645 12.50 -7.19 -9.01
C LEU A 645 11.35 -8.04 -9.52
N ILE A 646 11.37 -9.32 -9.18
CA ILE A 646 10.33 -10.30 -9.52
C ILE A 646 9.84 -10.92 -8.21
N PHE A 647 8.52 -10.89 -8.02
CA PHE A 647 7.84 -11.44 -6.86
C PHE A 647 6.89 -12.56 -7.28
N VAL A 648 7.00 -13.70 -6.59
CA VAL A 648 6.15 -14.87 -6.81
C VAL A 648 5.49 -15.26 -5.50
N GLY A 649 4.18 -15.43 -5.51
CA GLY A 649 3.46 -15.89 -4.33
C GLY A 649 3.60 -17.39 -4.14
N VAL A 650 3.74 -17.85 -2.89
CA VAL A 650 3.78 -19.30 -2.59
C VAL A 650 2.56 -20.04 -3.12
N ARG A 651 1.38 -19.43 -3.16
CA ARG A 651 0.16 -20.03 -3.73
C ARG A 651 0.34 -20.52 -5.17
N GLN A 652 1.14 -19.81 -5.99
CA GLN A 652 1.44 -20.26 -7.35
C GLN A 652 2.33 -21.50 -7.36
N LEU A 653 3.21 -21.59 -6.38
CA LEU A 653 4.13 -22.72 -6.19
C LEU A 653 3.42 -23.94 -5.57
N GLU A 654 2.27 -23.75 -4.90
CA GLU A 654 1.38 -24.81 -4.43
C GLU A 654 0.59 -25.49 -5.57
N THR A 655 0.60 -24.93 -6.78
CA THR A 655 -0.05 -25.58 -7.93
C THR A 655 0.86 -26.59 -8.61
N ALA A 656 0.27 -27.54 -9.35
CA ALA A 656 1.02 -28.50 -10.18
C ALA A 656 1.94 -27.83 -11.23
N ASN A 657 1.69 -26.55 -11.56
CA ASN A 657 2.49 -25.78 -12.49
C ASN A 657 3.69 -25.05 -11.83
N GLY A 658 3.87 -25.17 -10.51
CA GLY A 658 4.94 -24.51 -9.74
C GLY A 658 6.33 -24.70 -10.36
N GLY A 659 6.70 -25.94 -10.72
CA GLY A 659 7.95 -26.27 -11.43
C GLY A 659 8.18 -25.48 -12.72
N LYS A 660 7.17 -25.40 -13.59
CA LYS A 660 7.27 -24.66 -14.86
C LYS A 660 7.39 -23.15 -14.64
N ILE A 661 6.66 -22.61 -13.66
CA ILE A 661 6.70 -21.19 -13.30
C ILE A 661 8.09 -20.83 -12.82
N MET A 662 8.62 -21.58 -11.86
CA MET A 662 9.95 -21.33 -11.28
C MET A 662 11.05 -21.42 -12.33
N ARG A 663 11.03 -22.42 -13.22
CA ARG A 663 12.03 -22.54 -14.29
C ARG A 663 12.06 -21.30 -15.18
N LYS A 664 10.89 -20.87 -15.68
CA LYS A 664 10.79 -19.67 -16.53
C LYS A 664 11.25 -18.41 -15.81
N LEU A 665 11.00 -18.30 -14.51
CA LEU A 665 11.41 -17.15 -13.72
C LEU A 665 12.91 -17.11 -13.50
N TYR A 666 13.55 -18.26 -13.28
CA TYR A 666 15.01 -18.34 -13.24
C TYR A 666 15.64 -18.06 -14.61
N GLU A 667 15.05 -18.53 -15.71
CA GLU A 667 15.47 -18.16 -17.07
C GLU A 667 15.36 -16.65 -17.31
N LEU A 668 14.28 -16.04 -16.86
CA LEU A 668 14.04 -14.60 -16.96
C LEU A 668 15.01 -13.81 -16.06
N ALA A 669 15.25 -14.26 -14.83
CA ALA A 669 16.21 -13.66 -13.91
C ALA A 669 17.64 -13.74 -14.46
N ALA A 670 18.02 -14.87 -15.07
CA ALA A 670 19.33 -15.07 -15.68
C ALA A 670 19.58 -14.19 -16.93
N SER A 671 18.52 -13.66 -17.55
CA SER A 671 18.64 -12.75 -18.70
C SER A 671 19.15 -11.35 -18.31
N PHE A 672 19.03 -10.98 -17.03
CA PHE A 672 19.56 -9.72 -16.53
C PHE A 672 21.05 -9.85 -16.20
N LYS A 673 21.80 -8.75 -16.38
CA LYS A 673 23.18 -8.67 -15.87
C LYS A 673 23.16 -8.88 -14.36
N LYS A 674 24.19 -9.54 -13.80
CA LYS A 674 24.34 -9.68 -12.34
C LYS A 674 24.23 -8.31 -11.67
N THR A 675 23.11 -8.10 -11.00
CA THR A 675 22.84 -6.94 -10.15
C THR A 675 23.42 -7.15 -8.77
N GLU A 676 23.55 -6.07 -8.02
CA GLU A 676 24.03 -6.08 -6.63
C GLU A 676 23.08 -6.84 -5.68
N TYR A 677 21.78 -6.89 -6.00
CA TYR A 677 20.75 -7.64 -5.29
C TYR A 677 20.15 -8.76 -6.16
N SER A 678 19.53 -9.74 -5.51
CA SER A 678 18.80 -10.82 -6.17
C SER A 678 17.51 -10.31 -6.83
N VAL A 679 17.28 -10.73 -8.08
CA VAL A 679 16.12 -10.33 -8.88
C VAL A 679 14.87 -11.10 -8.48
N LEU A 680 14.98 -12.41 -8.22
CA LEU A 680 13.84 -13.29 -7.92
C LEU A 680 13.62 -13.41 -6.40
N ASN A 681 12.37 -13.22 -5.98
CA ASN A 681 11.94 -13.22 -4.59
C ASN A 681 10.61 -13.95 -4.43
N ILE A 682 10.50 -14.77 -3.38
CA ILE A 682 9.29 -15.56 -3.08
C ILE A 682 8.59 -14.96 -1.86
N ILE A 683 7.28 -14.72 -1.99
CA ILE A 683 6.43 -14.19 -0.93
C ILE A 683 5.76 -15.35 -0.23
N THR A 684 6.26 -15.65 0.97
CA THR A 684 5.67 -16.62 1.89
C THR A 684 4.60 -15.96 2.75
N ARG A 685 3.67 -16.75 3.28
CA ARG A 685 2.51 -16.24 4.05
C ARG A 685 2.60 -16.53 5.55
N ASP A 686 3.15 -17.69 5.91
CA ASP A 686 3.15 -18.17 7.28
C ASP A 686 4.51 -17.92 7.95
N ALA A 687 4.49 -17.52 9.22
CA ALA A 687 5.70 -17.16 9.97
C ALA A 687 6.61 -18.37 10.29
N SER A 688 6.04 -19.57 10.44
CA SER A 688 6.82 -20.79 10.69
C SER A 688 7.53 -21.31 9.44
N PHE A 689 7.09 -20.90 8.24
CA PHE A 689 7.47 -21.55 6.98
C PHE A 689 8.97 -21.50 6.70
N ALA A 690 9.57 -20.30 6.75
CA ALA A 690 11.01 -20.14 6.51
C ALA A 690 11.85 -20.85 7.57
N GLY A 691 11.41 -20.81 8.84
CA GLY A 691 12.06 -21.50 9.95
C GLY A 691 12.01 -23.02 9.84
N ALA A 692 10.90 -23.56 9.36
CA ALA A 692 10.72 -25.00 9.14
C ALA A 692 11.63 -25.50 8.02
N LEU A 693 11.69 -24.81 6.88
CA LEU A 693 12.57 -25.18 5.77
C LEU A 693 14.05 -25.08 6.16
N GLU A 694 14.45 -24.03 6.89
CA GLU A 694 15.81 -23.90 7.42
C GLU A 694 16.15 -25.01 8.43
N ALA A 695 15.17 -25.50 9.20
CA ALA A 695 15.34 -26.65 10.09
C ALA A 695 15.33 -27.99 9.33
N GLY A 696 15.14 -27.96 8.01
CA GLY A 696 15.07 -29.12 7.11
C GLY A 696 13.76 -29.89 7.19
N TRP A 697 12.64 -29.20 7.38
CA TRP A 697 11.30 -29.76 7.16
C TRP A 697 10.98 -29.76 5.67
N ARG A 698 10.14 -30.70 5.22
CA ARG A 698 9.83 -30.89 3.79
C ARG A 698 8.49 -30.24 3.43
N THR A 699 8.31 -29.88 2.16
CA THR A 699 7.01 -29.46 1.61
C THR A 699 6.26 -30.65 0.99
N GLY A 700 5.01 -30.45 0.55
CA GLY A 700 4.25 -31.47 -0.20
C GLY A 700 3.57 -32.51 0.68
N VAL A 701 2.99 -32.04 1.79
CA VAL A 701 2.30 -32.89 2.78
C VAL A 701 1.15 -33.70 2.17
N ARG A 702 0.36 -33.17 1.22
CA ARG A 702 -0.78 -33.90 0.62
C ARG A 702 -0.30 -35.13 -0.13
N CYS A 703 0.70 -34.95 -0.99
CA CYS A 703 1.29 -36.06 -1.74
C CYS A 703 1.91 -37.10 -0.79
N ALA A 704 2.51 -36.66 0.31
CA ALA A 704 3.06 -37.56 1.32
C ALA A 704 1.97 -38.33 2.08
N LEU A 705 0.86 -37.69 2.44
CA LEU A 705 -0.28 -38.32 3.10
C LEU A 705 -0.91 -39.42 2.23
N GLU A 706 -1.09 -39.16 0.93
CA GLU A 706 -1.64 -40.12 -0.03
C GLU A 706 -0.69 -41.30 -0.29
N LYS A 707 0.60 -41.04 -0.45
CA LYS A 707 1.59 -42.08 -0.79
C LYS A 707 1.97 -42.95 0.42
N LYS A 708 2.14 -42.34 1.59
CA LYS A 708 2.69 -43.02 2.77
C LYS A 708 1.60 -43.56 3.70
N CYS A 709 0.37 -43.04 3.63
CA CYS A 709 -0.76 -43.46 4.45
C CYS A 709 -0.39 -43.65 5.94
N PRO A 710 0.05 -42.58 6.64
CA PRO A 710 0.51 -42.69 8.01
C PRO A 710 -0.60 -43.18 8.95
N LYS A 711 -0.23 -43.99 9.94
CA LYS A 711 -1.13 -44.44 11.01
C LYS A 711 -1.12 -43.49 12.21
N VAL A 712 -0.06 -42.71 12.38
CA VAL A 712 0.03 -41.68 13.43
C VAL A 712 0.43 -40.36 12.79
N VAL A 713 -0.36 -39.31 13.06
CA VAL A 713 -0.07 -37.94 12.63
C VAL A 713 0.07 -37.05 13.85
N ILE A 714 1.19 -36.35 13.96
CA ILE A 714 1.45 -35.32 14.97
C ILE A 714 1.23 -33.96 14.32
N SER A 715 0.14 -33.28 14.65
CA SER A 715 -0.13 -31.92 14.17
C SER A 715 0.42 -30.89 15.15
N LEU A 716 1.30 -30.00 14.70
CA LEU A 716 1.82 -28.85 15.45
C LEU A 716 1.02 -27.61 15.10
N GLY A 717 -0.21 -27.50 15.62
CA GLY A 717 -1.10 -26.37 15.32
C GLY A 717 -1.44 -26.23 13.84
N ALA A 718 -1.38 -27.32 13.07
CA ALA A 718 -1.82 -27.37 11.68
C ALA A 718 -3.29 -27.78 11.64
N ASP A 719 -4.07 -27.02 10.88
CA ASP A 719 -5.52 -27.14 10.84
C ASP A 719 -6.10 -26.91 9.44
N SER A 720 -5.51 -26.00 8.65
CA SER A 720 -5.88 -25.73 7.27
C SER A 720 -5.91 -27.01 6.43
N ILE A 721 -4.97 -27.94 6.67
CA ILE A 721 -4.91 -29.20 5.94
C ILE A 721 -6.14 -30.10 6.17
N PHE A 722 -6.74 -30.05 7.36
CA PHE A 722 -7.90 -30.87 7.73
C PHE A 722 -9.22 -30.35 7.14
N TYR A 723 -9.17 -29.23 6.41
CA TYR A 723 -10.30 -28.78 5.60
C TYR A 723 -10.42 -29.56 4.28
N ASP A 724 -9.28 -29.92 3.71
CA ASP A 724 -9.22 -30.57 2.40
C ASP A 724 -8.98 -32.09 2.52
N TRP A 725 -8.35 -32.52 3.61
CA TRP A 725 -8.06 -33.94 3.87
C TRP A 725 -8.83 -34.46 5.08
N ASN A 726 -9.63 -35.50 4.83
CA ASN A 726 -10.30 -36.25 5.89
C ASN A 726 -9.43 -37.46 6.32
N PRO A 727 -8.96 -37.49 7.58
CA PRO A 727 -8.10 -38.57 8.03
C PRO A 727 -8.86 -39.91 8.08
N PRO A 728 -8.25 -41.03 7.64
CA PRO A 728 -8.84 -42.36 7.79
C PRO A 728 -9.08 -42.71 9.26
N SER A 729 -10.13 -43.48 9.55
CA SER A 729 -10.49 -43.86 10.94
C SER A 729 -9.40 -44.67 11.67
N ALA A 730 -8.54 -45.35 10.93
CA ALA A 730 -7.38 -46.07 11.46
C ALA A 730 -6.22 -45.13 11.87
N CYS A 731 -6.16 -43.91 11.33
CA CYS A 731 -5.13 -42.94 11.65
C CYS A 731 -5.40 -42.30 13.02
N LYS A 732 -4.36 -42.25 13.86
CA LYS A 732 -4.39 -41.60 15.17
C LYS A 732 -3.73 -40.23 15.10
N ILE A 733 -4.46 -39.19 15.50
CA ILE A 733 -3.98 -37.82 15.47
C ILE A 733 -3.66 -37.34 16.88
N ILE A 734 -2.44 -36.85 17.07
CA ILE A 734 -1.99 -36.12 18.26
C ILE A 734 -1.88 -34.65 17.86
N TYR A 735 -2.73 -33.80 18.41
CA TYR A 735 -2.75 -32.37 18.12
C TYR A 735 -2.04 -31.61 19.25
N VAL A 736 -1.00 -30.86 18.91
CA VAL A 736 -0.25 -29.98 19.82
C VAL A 736 -0.43 -28.55 19.33
N GLY A 737 -1.12 -27.72 20.10
CA GLY A 737 -1.41 -26.35 19.70
C GLY A 737 -2.07 -25.56 20.81
N PHE A 738 -2.17 -24.23 20.63
CA PHE A 738 -2.73 -23.33 21.64
C PHE A 738 -4.22 -22.98 21.40
N GLN A 739 -4.72 -23.22 20.19
CA GLN A 739 -6.12 -23.11 19.77
C GLN A 739 -6.50 -24.37 19.01
N GLY A 740 -7.80 -24.62 18.81
CA GLY A 740 -8.26 -25.79 18.08
C GLY A 740 -9.54 -25.51 17.29
N ASP A 741 -9.57 -26.04 16.06
CA ASP A 741 -10.74 -26.05 15.18
C ASP A 741 -10.83 -27.46 14.54
N LYS A 742 -10.71 -27.61 13.21
CA LYS A 742 -10.79 -28.92 12.55
C LYS A 742 -9.68 -29.90 12.95
N GLY A 743 -8.43 -29.45 13.05
CA GLY A 743 -7.31 -30.32 13.43
C GLY A 743 -7.49 -30.88 14.85
N ALA A 744 -7.97 -30.04 15.78
CA ALA A 744 -8.32 -30.47 17.12
C ALA A 744 -9.59 -31.35 17.15
N GLU A 745 -10.57 -31.10 16.27
CA GLU A 745 -11.78 -31.92 16.16
C GLU A 745 -11.44 -33.36 15.73
N PHE A 746 -10.54 -33.54 14.78
CA PHE A 746 -10.10 -34.87 14.34
C PHE A 746 -9.11 -35.55 15.32
N ALA A 747 -8.55 -34.80 16.27
CA ALA A 747 -7.55 -35.31 17.20
C ALA A 747 -8.10 -36.42 18.10
N ASN A 748 -7.31 -37.47 18.29
CA ASN A 748 -7.57 -38.48 19.32
C ASN A 748 -7.03 -38.06 20.68
N LEU A 749 -5.94 -37.29 20.66
CA LEU A 749 -5.30 -36.72 21.83
C LEU A 749 -4.90 -35.27 21.53
N ILE A 750 -5.23 -34.36 22.44
CA ILE A 750 -4.92 -32.94 22.36
C ILE A 750 -3.97 -32.61 23.50
N LEU A 751 -2.83 -32.00 23.18
CA LEU A 751 -1.85 -31.50 24.13
C LEU A 751 -1.79 -29.96 24.02
N PRO A 752 -2.18 -29.21 25.06
CA PRO A 752 -2.26 -27.76 25.00
C PRO A 752 -0.87 -27.13 25.00
N GLY A 753 -0.55 -26.46 23.90
CA GLY A 753 0.65 -25.66 23.69
C GLY A 753 0.48 -24.20 24.09
N CYS A 754 1.54 -23.40 23.88
CA CYS A 754 1.57 -21.97 24.15
C CYS A 754 1.42 -21.15 22.87
N ALA A 755 0.83 -19.97 22.98
CA ALA A 755 0.94 -18.96 21.93
C ALA A 755 2.35 -18.31 21.96
N TRP A 756 2.75 -17.66 20.87
CA TRP A 756 4.06 -16.98 20.79
C TRP A 756 4.19 -15.85 21.83
N THR A 757 3.08 -15.24 22.24
CA THR A 757 3.03 -14.22 23.30
C THR A 757 3.25 -14.80 24.70
N GLU A 758 3.24 -16.12 24.86
CA GLU A 758 3.33 -16.82 26.14
C GLU A 758 4.65 -17.57 26.34
N SER A 759 5.12 -18.29 25.32
CA SER A 759 6.40 -19.01 25.39
C SER A 759 7.56 -18.24 24.78
N GLY A 760 7.28 -17.32 23.87
CA GLY A 760 8.28 -16.77 22.98
C GLY A 760 8.91 -17.84 22.06
N GLY A 761 9.98 -17.44 21.36
CA GLY A 761 10.80 -18.32 20.54
C GLY A 761 11.41 -17.62 19.34
N VAL A 762 12.26 -18.34 18.62
CA VAL A 762 12.87 -17.89 17.37
C VAL A 762 11.91 -18.12 16.21
N TYR A 763 11.75 -17.09 15.37
CA TYR A 763 11.06 -17.17 14.09
C TYR A 763 11.95 -16.62 12.99
N LEU A 764 11.81 -17.14 11.78
CA LEU A 764 12.45 -16.60 10.59
C LEU A 764 11.38 -15.93 9.74
N ASN A 765 11.56 -14.64 9.46
CA ASN A 765 10.69 -13.97 8.50
C ASN A 765 10.92 -14.49 7.08
N MET A 766 10.15 -14.01 6.11
CA MET A 766 10.30 -14.41 4.70
C MET A 766 11.67 -14.06 4.11
N GLU A 767 12.36 -13.04 4.63
CA GLU A 767 13.76 -12.76 4.24
C GLU A 767 14.75 -13.77 4.83
N GLY A 768 14.30 -14.71 5.65
CA GLY A 768 15.18 -15.60 6.42
C GLY A 768 15.99 -14.90 7.50
N ARG A 769 15.55 -13.71 7.95
CA ARG A 769 16.11 -13.03 9.12
C ARG A 769 15.54 -13.66 10.38
N SER A 770 16.41 -14.08 11.28
CA SER A 770 16.01 -14.66 12.56
C SER A 770 15.63 -13.56 13.55
N GLN A 771 14.49 -13.70 14.20
CA GLN A 771 14.00 -12.78 15.22
C GLN A 771 13.51 -13.57 16.43
N TYR A 772 13.63 -12.98 17.62
CA TYR A 772 13.15 -13.60 18.85
C TYR A 772 11.88 -12.92 19.35
N ALA A 773 10.79 -13.68 19.45
CA ALA A 773 9.57 -13.29 20.11
C ALA A 773 9.77 -13.41 21.63
N TYR A 774 9.74 -12.30 22.37
CA TYR A 774 9.76 -12.40 23.84
C TYR A 774 8.34 -12.65 24.37
N PRO A 775 8.21 -13.52 25.40
CA PRO A 775 6.93 -13.78 26.04
C PRO A 775 6.48 -12.57 26.89
N ALA A 776 5.20 -12.25 26.83
CA ALA A 776 4.57 -11.16 27.57
C ALA A 776 3.68 -11.67 28.72
N VAL A 777 2.96 -12.79 28.52
CA VAL A 777 1.99 -13.30 29.48
C VAL A 777 2.27 -14.77 29.80
N THR A 778 1.70 -15.27 30.90
CA THR A 778 1.83 -16.70 31.23
C THR A 778 0.83 -17.57 30.46
N PRO A 779 1.18 -18.82 30.09
CA PRO A 779 0.24 -19.73 29.43
C PRO A 779 -1.00 -20.03 30.28
N PRO A 780 -2.21 -20.14 29.68
CA PRO A 780 -3.44 -20.37 30.42
C PRO A 780 -3.59 -21.81 30.89
N GLY A 781 -4.13 -21.98 32.10
CA GLY A 781 -4.47 -23.29 32.68
C GLY A 781 -3.26 -24.20 32.82
N LYS A 782 -3.31 -25.35 32.16
CA LYS A 782 -2.23 -26.37 32.15
C LYS A 782 -1.42 -26.36 30.86
N ALA A 783 -1.58 -25.36 29.97
CA ALA A 783 -0.75 -25.24 28.77
C ALA A 783 0.75 -25.24 29.11
N ARG A 784 1.57 -25.78 28.22
CA ARG A 784 3.03 -25.88 28.38
C ARG A 784 3.73 -25.47 27.10
N VAL A 785 4.95 -24.96 27.26
CA VAL A 785 5.79 -24.56 26.14
C VAL A 785 6.02 -25.75 25.20
N ASP A 786 5.74 -25.57 23.93
CA ASP A 786 5.63 -26.64 22.93
C ASP A 786 6.89 -27.53 22.85
N TRP A 787 8.08 -26.95 22.74
CA TRP A 787 9.33 -27.73 22.72
C TRP A 787 9.54 -28.56 24.00
N LYS A 788 9.02 -28.11 25.16
CA LYS A 788 9.07 -28.87 26.41
C LYS A 788 8.10 -30.06 26.38
N ILE A 789 6.97 -29.94 25.68
CA ILE A 789 6.04 -31.05 25.46
C ILE A 789 6.75 -32.16 24.67
N PHE A 790 7.43 -31.81 23.57
CA PHE A 790 8.19 -32.80 22.78
C PHE A 790 9.38 -33.37 23.53
N ARG A 791 10.10 -32.53 24.29
CA ARG A 791 11.21 -32.98 25.12
C ARG A 791 10.76 -33.97 26.18
N ALA A 792 9.62 -33.75 26.83
CA ALA A 792 9.03 -34.69 27.78
C ALA A 792 8.53 -35.95 27.06
N LEU A 793 7.82 -35.80 25.94
CA LEU A 793 7.33 -36.93 25.15
C LEU A 793 8.46 -37.87 24.70
N ALA A 794 9.61 -37.32 24.32
CA ALA A 794 10.80 -38.10 24.00
C ALA A 794 11.25 -38.99 25.18
N GLU A 795 11.25 -38.47 26.41
CA GLU A 795 11.56 -39.25 27.61
C GLU A 795 10.56 -40.38 27.85
N TYR A 796 9.26 -40.15 27.67
CA TYR A 796 8.23 -41.19 27.78
C TYR A 796 8.38 -42.27 26.69
N CYS A 797 8.92 -41.90 25.53
CA CYS A 797 9.31 -42.84 24.48
C CYS A 797 10.65 -43.56 24.75
N ASN A 798 11.28 -43.35 25.91
CA ASN A 798 12.62 -43.83 26.27
C ASN A 798 13.75 -43.31 25.34
N LEU A 799 13.59 -42.10 24.82
CA LEU A 799 14.58 -41.41 24.00
C LEU A 799 15.29 -40.34 24.83
N CYS A 800 16.62 -40.25 24.71
CA CYS A 800 17.42 -39.26 25.40
C CYS A 800 17.83 -38.14 24.44
N LEU A 801 17.07 -37.05 24.41
CA LEU A 801 17.49 -35.83 23.71
C LEU A 801 18.64 -35.15 24.45
N PHE A 802 19.62 -34.63 23.72
CA PHE A 802 20.90 -34.11 24.27
C PHE A 802 20.79 -32.76 24.99
N TYR A 803 19.61 -32.15 25.04
CA TYR A 803 19.36 -30.85 25.67
C TYR A 803 18.25 -30.95 26.71
N SER A 804 18.33 -30.10 27.74
CA SER A 804 17.35 -30.06 28.86
C SER A 804 16.79 -28.66 29.12
N ASP A 805 17.49 -27.64 28.64
CA ASP A 805 17.21 -26.25 28.89
C ASP A 805 17.30 -25.45 27.57
N HIS A 806 16.86 -24.20 27.60
CA HIS A 806 16.81 -23.38 26.39
C HIS A 806 18.20 -23.11 25.80
N TYR A 807 19.25 -22.97 26.62
CA TYR A 807 20.60 -22.67 26.13
C TYR A 807 21.22 -23.87 25.39
N SER A 808 21.07 -25.09 25.94
CA SER A 808 21.48 -26.30 25.23
C SER A 808 20.67 -26.52 23.95
N LEU A 809 19.39 -26.16 23.93
CA LEU A 809 18.58 -26.18 22.70
C LEU A 809 19.06 -25.16 21.66
N CYS A 810 19.41 -23.92 22.05
CA CYS A 810 19.99 -22.94 21.14
C CYS A 810 21.31 -23.44 20.55
N THR A 811 22.12 -24.17 21.32
CA THR A 811 23.35 -24.79 20.82
C THR A 811 23.04 -25.85 19.76
N ARG A 812 22.00 -26.67 19.97
CA ARG A 812 21.51 -27.62 18.95
C ARG A 812 21.00 -26.90 17.71
N MET A 813 20.25 -25.80 17.87
CA MET A 813 19.79 -24.98 16.75
C MET A 813 20.96 -24.43 15.94
N ALA A 814 22.00 -23.91 16.60
CA ALA A 814 23.21 -23.42 15.93
C ALA A 814 23.94 -24.51 15.13
N GLN A 815 23.91 -25.77 15.60
CA GLN A 815 24.48 -26.91 14.88
C GLN A 815 23.69 -27.25 13.60
N ILE A 816 22.38 -27.02 13.59
CA ILE A 816 21.52 -27.24 12.42
C ILE A 816 21.69 -26.10 11.42
N SER A 817 21.46 -24.86 11.87
CA SER A 817 21.76 -23.66 11.11
C SER A 817 22.26 -22.55 12.04
N PRO A 818 23.46 -22.00 11.82
CA PRO A 818 23.96 -20.87 12.63
C PRO A 818 23.08 -19.64 12.49
N ASN A 819 22.27 -19.55 11.43
CA ASN A 819 21.33 -18.44 11.22
C ASN A 819 20.31 -18.33 12.36
N PHE A 820 19.91 -19.44 12.99
CA PHE A 820 18.92 -19.42 14.08
C PHE A 820 19.38 -18.62 15.31
N VAL A 821 20.69 -18.48 15.51
CA VAL A 821 21.26 -17.74 16.65
C VAL A 821 21.70 -16.33 16.24
N ASN A 822 21.87 -16.07 14.94
CA ASN A 822 22.20 -14.73 14.46
C ASN A 822 20.95 -13.84 14.36
N LEU A 823 20.51 -13.33 15.52
CA LEU A 823 19.27 -12.57 15.64
C LEU A 823 19.39 -11.16 15.06
N GLY A 824 18.42 -10.77 14.25
CA GLY A 824 18.23 -9.39 13.79
C GLY A 824 18.96 -9.04 12.49
N ASP A 825 19.95 -9.83 12.05
CA ASP A 825 20.76 -9.49 10.87
C ASP A 825 20.23 -10.11 9.58
N PHE A 826 20.18 -9.31 8.51
CA PHE A 826 19.92 -9.82 7.16
C PHE A 826 21.13 -10.60 6.65
N GLN A 827 20.91 -11.84 6.22
CA GLN A 827 21.93 -12.65 5.56
C GLN A 827 21.71 -12.63 4.05
N PRO A 828 22.70 -12.27 3.23
CA PRO A 828 22.60 -12.38 1.77
C PRO A 828 22.57 -13.85 1.35
N LYS A 829 21.76 -14.19 0.34
CA LYS A 829 21.54 -15.59 -0.05
C LYS A 829 22.49 -15.90 -1.20
N LEU A 830 23.43 -16.79 -0.92
CA LEU A 830 24.37 -17.29 -1.92
C LEU A 830 23.72 -18.41 -2.75
N PHE A 831 24.35 -18.74 -3.88
CA PHE A 831 23.98 -19.87 -4.73
C PHE A 831 22.58 -19.83 -5.37
N GLY A 832 21.94 -18.65 -5.45
CA GLY A 832 20.67 -18.49 -6.15
C GLY A 832 20.68 -18.97 -7.60
N ASP A 833 21.82 -18.82 -8.30
CA ASP A 833 22.03 -19.28 -9.67
C ASP A 833 21.84 -20.81 -9.82
N LEU A 834 22.15 -21.60 -8.77
CA LEU A 834 22.04 -23.06 -8.78
C LEU A 834 20.61 -23.55 -8.62
N VAL A 835 19.72 -22.73 -8.03
CA VAL A 835 18.33 -23.16 -7.80
C VAL A 835 17.64 -23.44 -9.12
N GLY A 836 17.90 -22.64 -10.16
CA GLY A 836 17.34 -22.86 -11.49
C GLY A 836 17.63 -24.26 -12.08
N SER A 837 18.80 -24.83 -11.78
CA SER A 837 19.15 -26.20 -12.21
C SER A 837 18.50 -27.31 -11.38
N LEU A 838 18.05 -27.00 -10.18
CA LEU A 838 17.37 -27.95 -9.27
C LEU A 838 15.86 -28.00 -9.51
N VAL A 839 15.30 -27.07 -10.27
CA VAL A 839 13.86 -27.04 -10.59
C VAL A 839 13.51 -28.19 -11.52
N ASP A 840 12.60 -29.04 -11.07
CA ASP A 840 12.02 -30.09 -11.91
C ASP A 840 10.83 -29.56 -12.72
N VAL A 841 10.65 -30.11 -13.92
CA VAL A 841 9.45 -29.90 -14.71
C VAL A 841 8.80 -31.24 -14.91
N GLN A 842 7.79 -31.49 -14.09
CA GLN A 842 6.84 -32.55 -14.35
C GLN A 842 6.13 -32.28 -15.69
N ALA A 843 6.04 -33.32 -16.51
CA ALA A 843 5.33 -33.31 -17.79
C ALA A 843 3.83 -33.49 -17.54
N GLY A 844 3.06 -32.40 -17.50
CA GLY A 844 1.59 -32.46 -17.43
C GLY A 844 0.89 -31.11 -17.43
N SER A 845 -0.12 -30.94 -18.30
CA SER A 845 -0.95 -29.76 -18.65
C SER A 845 -0.33 -28.63 -19.48
N THR A 846 -1.15 -28.08 -20.39
CA THR A 846 -0.79 -27.29 -21.57
C THR A 846 -0.42 -25.84 -21.25
N ALA A 847 0.48 -25.23 -22.04
CA ALA A 847 1.02 -23.88 -21.83
C ALA A 847 -0.01 -22.72 -21.88
N ASN A 848 -1.28 -23.02 -22.17
CA ASN A 848 -2.35 -22.05 -22.41
C ASN A 848 -3.40 -21.95 -21.29
N GLU A 849 -3.31 -22.74 -20.23
CA GLU A 849 -4.22 -22.60 -19.09
C GLU A 849 -3.88 -21.32 -18.30
N PRO A 850 -4.89 -20.51 -17.93
CA PRO A 850 -4.70 -19.35 -17.07
C PRO A 850 -4.28 -19.78 -15.66
N PHE A 851 -3.64 -18.87 -14.92
CA PHE A 851 -3.40 -19.06 -13.48
C PHE A 851 -4.76 -19.22 -12.78
N CYS A 852 -5.16 -20.46 -12.49
CA CYS A 852 -6.40 -20.79 -11.81
C CYS A 852 -6.20 -20.63 -10.29
N ILE A 853 -6.05 -19.38 -9.81
CA ILE A 853 -5.87 -19.10 -8.38
C ILE A 853 -6.88 -18.07 -7.91
N ASP A 854 -7.54 -18.40 -6.80
CA ASP A 854 -8.32 -17.46 -6.01
C ASP A 854 -7.37 -16.49 -5.31
N MET A 855 -7.19 -15.32 -5.92
CA MET A 855 -6.38 -14.26 -5.35
C MET A 855 -7.06 -13.73 -4.08
N PRO A 856 -6.29 -13.48 -3.00
CA PRO A 856 -6.88 -12.99 -1.78
C PRO A 856 -7.50 -11.62 -2.04
N CYS A 857 -8.67 -11.42 -1.45
CA CYS A 857 -9.39 -10.15 -1.46
C CYS A 857 -9.59 -9.64 -0.03
N MET A 858 -10.16 -8.45 0.09
CA MET A 858 -10.26 -7.74 1.36
C MET A 858 -11.04 -8.53 2.43
N LYS A 859 -12.13 -9.20 2.06
CA LYS A 859 -12.90 -10.05 2.99
C LYS A 859 -12.12 -11.26 3.53
N ASP A 860 -11.18 -11.80 2.74
CA ASP A 860 -10.42 -13.01 3.06
C ASP A 860 -9.17 -12.68 3.90
N TYR A 861 -8.63 -11.47 3.73
CA TYR A 861 -7.45 -10.99 4.47
C TYR A 861 -7.62 -11.08 5.99
N TYR A 862 -8.76 -10.61 6.51
CA TYR A 862 -9.01 -10.55 7.96
C TYR A 862 -9.25 -11.91 8.60
N CYS A 863 -9.67 -12.93 7.84
CA CYS A 863 -9.93 -14.27 8.35
C CYS A 863 -9.19 -15.28 7.48
N SER A 864 -7.87 -15.30 7.60
CA SER A 864 -6.97 -16.09 6.75
C SER A 864 -6.54 -17.43 7.33
N ASP A 865 -6.63 -17.55 8.66
CA ASP A 865 -6.20 -18.70 9.45
C ASP A 865 -7.09 -18.82 10.70
N ILE A 866 -6.92 -19.89 11.48
CA ILE A 866 -7.70 -20.10 12.72
C ILE A 866 -7.51 -18.99 13.72
N PHE A 867 -6.27 -18.51 13.87
CA PHE A 867 -5.98 -17.48 14.84
C PHE A 867 -6.82 -16.24 14.55
N THR A 868 -6.88 -15.81 13.29
CA THR A 868 -7.71 -14.67 12.90
C THR A 868 -9.21 -15.01 12.85
N TYR A 869 -9.61 -16.24 12.53
CA TYR A 869 -11.01 -16.64 12.52
C TYR A 869 -11.64 -16.62 13.92
N ASN A 870 -10.87 -16.99 14.94
CA ASN A 870 -11.31 -17.02 16.33
C ASN A 870 -11.36 -15.63 16.99
N SER A 871 -10.81 -14.61 16.32
CA SER A 871 -10.91 -13.21 16.75
C SER A 871 -12.32 -12.65 16.45
N PRO A 872 -13.10 -12.26 17.48
CA PRO A 872 -14.38 -11.60 17.26
C PRO A 872 -14.22 -10.26 16.55
N THR A 873 -13.10 -9.57 16.72
CA THR A 873 -12.79 -8.31 16.04
C THR A 873 -12.58 -8.54 14.53
N MET A 874 -11.77 -9.54 14.16
CA MET A 874 -11.52 -9.89 12.76
C MET A 874 -12.80 -10.36 12.05
N VAL A 875 -13.62 -11.18 12.70
CA VAL A 875 -14.90 -11.63 12.14
C VAL A 875 -15.85 -10.46 11.89
N LYS A 876 -15.91 -9.47 12.80
CA LYS A 876 -16.73 -8.27 12.61
C LYS A 876 -16.27 -7.46 11.39
N ILE A 877 -14.97 -7.20 11.25
CA ILE A 877 -14.48 -6.45 10.09
C ILE A 877 -14.60 -7.25 8.78
N SER A 878 -14.41 -8.57 8.79
CA SER A 878 -14.65 -9.40 7.60
C SER A 878 -16.12 -9.31 7.15
N LYS A 879 -17.07 -9.28 8.08
CA LYS A 879 -18.49 -9.03 7.75
C LYS A 879 -18.70 -7.64 7.16
N SER A 880 -18.16 -6.59 7.78
CA SER A 880 -18.26 -5.24 7.25
C SER A 880 -17.57 -5.07 5.88
N ALA A 881 -16.47 -5.77 5.63
CA ALA A 881 -15.81 -5.81 4.32
C ALA A 881 -16.72 -6.46 3.26
N LYS A 882 -17.38 -7.57 3.59
CA LYS A 882 -18.36 -8.22 2.69
C LYS A 882 -19.58 -7.35 2.41
N GLU A 883 -20.04 -6.58 3.39
CA GLU A 883 -21.11 -5.60 3.21
C GLU A 883 -20.65 -4.42 2.35
N PHE A 884 -19.42 -3.96 2.56
CA PHE A 884 -18.81 -2.89 1.78
C PHE A 884 -18.63 -3.28 0.30
N GLU A 885 -18.16 -4.50 0.02
CA GLU A 885 -18.04 -5.05 -1.34
C GLU A 885 -19.37 -5.09 -2.10
N LYS A 886 -20.50 -5.23 -1.38
CA LYS A 886 -21.85 -5.22 -1.98
C LYS A 886 -22.43 -3.82 -2.17
N SER A 887 -21.79 -2.79 -1.62
CA SER A 887 -22.30 -1.43 -1.66
C SER A 887 -21.95 -0.74 -2.99
N ASP A 888 -22.78 0.22 -3.40
CA ASP A 888 -22.54 1.03 -4.61
C ASP A 888 -21.19 1.78 -4.58
N TYR A 889 -20.67 2.03 -3.37
CA TYR A 889 -19.40 2.70 -3.13
C TYR A 889 -18.16 1.85 -3.45
N PHE A 890 -18.33 0.55 -3.69
CA PHE A 890 -17.25 -0.36 -4.10
C PHE A 890 -16.87 -0.18 -5.57
N SER A 891 -17.81 0.22 -6.44
CA SER A 891 -17.56 0.39 -7.88
C SER A 891 -16.59 1.53 -8.23
N VAL A 892 -16.25 2.38 -7.26
CA VAL A 892 -15.37 3.55 -7.36
C VAL A 892 -13.97 3.26 -6.79
N TYR A 893 -13.73 2.04 -6.30
CA TYR A 893 -12.47 1.61 -5.70
C TYR A 893 -11.45 1.14 -6.74
#